data_AF-A0ABD6CJ34-F1
#
_entry.id   AF-A0ABD6CJ34-F1
#
_cell.length_a   1.000
_cell.length_b   1.000
_cell.length_c   1.000
_cell.angle_alpha   90.00
_cell.angle_beta   90.00
_cell.angle_gamma   90.00
#
_symmetry.space_group_name_H-M   'P 1'
#
loop_
_entity.id
_entity.type
_entity.pdbx_description
1 polymer ?
#
loop_
_entity_poly.entity_id
_entity_poly.type
_entity_poly.pdbx_seq_one_letter_code
_entity_poly.pdbx_strand_id
1 'polypeptide(L)'
;MADETPDVDSDVDGHSIFAYGSLISPLSIVSRTRNPSPAIEAVYDSETDAPLIRRDELEAWWEVSDRIDVVPVRVRGFRRHYSMESPRGGTMLDVRYTGDESDVINGTIIRGLTDEEFEIVGRTESPYELRTYDPPAIEPYPSEAQLASRGFDVPEEIQTYVYAPDAIPEGPKPAKNDVYHARLMAGIGLLGELYDAALSRQFREAFLRTTAEWDDSSGAFVPVYEVDGIPLEETEEVEAVCDTISAFHDTSWDNDLDKLSNWVILPEELLDRLGIEEYDYVDIRAADVTDEKYTRSLLAASFASYHPSEYHRTDDGRHKICIRTNLQNEIGCSVEEGNSRVVISPSAVSSRTMTVRRETSHTQQQKRGYIDHDVCHIHRDFFESDEVDIDIEPGEYIEAINRTNGRRIQLRAKKYVQRQFDKDDIRLHNDIAALLDVSPVDVDATRSTVKIRPTSALESNPERTLRRRFTEELGERFVDYNAMHVRVLPGYEQDERRNIVRLDRTVIEQLGIDPGDRVVLTWRDESVTAKCLPPLDRDERIVTPADGDDHLLRIVDRNDTHPEVFIPSTERDKVDMSVNDSVEVRRDMKYTFGKNVVVSIFSILAVLVGIQQLATMQFPNATLVELLGFSIPSVVVVLYAVLWTERQKCYVE
;
A
#
# COMPACT_ATOMS: atom_id res chain seq x y z
N MET A 1 -51.20 24.85 24.85
CA MET A 1 -50.74 23.51 24.43
C MET A 1 -49.27 23.68 24.19
N ALA A 2 -48.49 23.36 25.21
CA ALA A 2 -47.04 23.31 25.10
C ALA A 2 -46.71 22.02 24.34
N ASP A 3 -45.86 22.14 23.33
CA ASP A 3 -45.35 21.05 22.53
C ASP A 3 -44.20 20.44 23.35
N GLU A 4 -44.44 19.25 23.90
CA GLU A 4 -43.42 18.47 24.59
C GLU A 4 -42.45 17.94 23.53
N THR A 5 -41.29 18.57 23.40
CA THR A 5 -40.10 17.91 22.88
C THR A 5 -39.85 16.67 23.74
N PRO A 6 -39.68 15.47 23.15
CA PRO A 6 -39.29 14.31 23.93
C PRO A 6 -37.90 14.60 24.52
N ASP A 7 -37.83 14.61 25.85
CA ASP A 7 -36.56 14.48 26.56
C ASP A 7 -35.85 13.24 25.99
N VAL A 8 -34.67 13.46 25.45
CA VAL A 8 -33.72 12.37 25.19
C VAL A 8 -33.32 11.90 26.58
N ASP A 9 -33.85 10.74 26.99
CA ASP A 9 -33.42 10.03 28.20
C ASP A 9 -31.90 10.02 28.25
N SER A 10 -31.34 10.72 29.24
CA SER A 10 -29.91 10.81 29.53
C SER A 10 -29.36 9.59 30.26
N ASP A 11 -29.99 8.41 30.10
CA ASP A 11 -29.62 7.16 30.75
C ASP A 11 -28.95 6.20 29.75
N VAL A 12 -27.77 6.57 29.25
CA VAL A 12 -26.85 5.61 28.59
C VAL A 12 -25.54 5.58 29.38
N ASP A 13 -25.62 5.34 30.69
CA ASP A 13 -24.45 5.05 31.52
C ASP A 13 -24.07 3.57 31.34
N GLY A 14 -23.39 3.25 30.23
CA GLY A 14 -22.70 1.97 30.09
C GLY A 14 -21.45 1.93 30.98
N HIS A 15 -21.04 0.74 31.42
CA HIS A 15 -19.84 0.57 32.25
C HIS A 15 -18.56 0.96 31.50
N SER A 16 -17.55 1.37 32.25
CA SER A 16 -16.22 1.68 31.72
C SER A 16 -15.11 0.96 32.47
N ILE A 17 -14.08 0.53 31.74
CA ILE A 17 -12.93 -0.19 32.29
C ILE A 17 -11.65 0.36 31.66
N PHE A 18 -10.62 0.57 32.46
CA PHE A 18 -9.25 0.77 32.01
C PHE A 18 -8.56 -0.58 31.81
N ALA A 19 -8.17 -0.85 30.57
CA ALA A 19 -7.49 -2.05 30.14
C ALA A 19 -6.00 -1.79 29.89
N TYR A 20 -5.12 -2.59 30.50
CA TYR A 20 -3.67 -2.47 30.36
C TYR A 20 -2.99 -3.74 29.81
N GLY A 21 -3.77 -4.81 29.60
CA GLY A 21 -3.35 -6.12 29.11
C GLY A 21 -4.06 -6.51 27.81
N SER A 22 -4.48 -7.78 27.68
CA SER A 22 -5.12 -8.27 26.45
C SER A 22 -6.43 -7.55 26.10
N LEU A 23 -7.12 -6.98 27.10
CA LEU A 23 -8.30 -6.11 26.90
C LEU A 23 -7.99 -4.79 26.17
N ILE A 24 -6.71 -4.42 25.96
CA ILE A 24 -6.36 -3.29 25.09
C ILE A 24 -6.95 -3.50 23.69
N SER A 25 -7.00 -4.76 23.24
CA SER A 25 -7.59 -5.15 21.97
C SER A 25 -9.13 -5.08 22.01
N PRO A 26 -9.77 -4.29 21.12
CA PRO A 26 -11.23 -4.28 20.96
C PRO A 26 -11.81 -5.68 20.70
N LEU A 27 -11.07 -6.52 19.98
CA LEU A 27 -11.48 -7.88 19.66
C LEU A 27 -11.48 -8.82 20.87
N SER A 28 -10.62 -8.57 21.86
CA SER A 28 -10.63 -9.34 23.10
C SER A 28 -11.93 -9.14 23.88
N ILE A 29 -12.58 -7.99 23.77
CA ILE A 29 -13.87 -7.72 24.43
C ILE A 29 -14.94 -8.60 23.78
N VAL A 30 -15.00 -8.55 22.44
CA VAL A 30 -16.01 -9.23 21.63
C VAL A 30 -15.90 -10.75 21.71
N SER A 31 -14.67 -11.27 21.70
CA SER A 31 -14.41 -12.71 21.83
C SER A 31 -14.96 -13.27 23.15
N ARG A 32 -14.88 -12.48 24.23
CA ARG A 32 -15.36 -12.87 25.57
C ARG A 32 -16.88 -12.73 25.70
N THR A 33 -17.49 -11.72 25.09
CA THR A 33 -18.95 -11.52 25.18
C THR A 33 -19.74 -12.51 24.32
N ARG A 34 -19.20 -12.91 23.15
CA ARG A 34 -19.84 -13.90 22.27
C ARG A 34 -19.67 -15.35 22.73
N ASN A 35 -18.65 -15.64 23.53
CA ASN A 35 -18.45 -16.94 24.14
C ASN A 35 -18.35 -16.75 25.66
N PRO A 36 -19.46 -16.87 26.43
CA PRO A 36 -19.49 -16.64 27.87
C PRO A 36 -19.10 -17.87 28.72
N SER A 37 -18.79 -19.03 28.09
CA SER A 37 -18.25 -20.22 28.77
C SER A 37 -16.97 -20.83 28.14
N PRO A 38 -15.94 -20.04 27.77
CA PRO A 38 -14.62 -20.57 27.58
C PRO A 38 -13.96 -20.55 28.96
N ALA A 39 -13.34 -21.65 29.38
CA ALA A 39 -12.12 -21.48 30.17
C ALA A 39 -11.28 -20.46 29.39
N ILE A 40 -10.61 -19.50 30.04
CA ILE A 40 -9.75 -18.47 29.38
C ILE A 40 -9.03 -19.12 28.17
N GLU A 41 -8.54 -20.34 28.39
CA GLU A 41 -8.20 -21.43 27.47
C GLU A 41 -8.86 -21.42 26.06
N ALA A 42 -10.18 -21.46 25.86
CA ALA A 42 -10.82 -21.58 24.53
C ALA A 42 -10.67 -20.34 23.60
N VAL A 43 -10.38 -19.15 24.15
CA VAL A 43 -9.96 -17.97 23.36
C VAL A 43 -8.52 -18.13 22.84
N TYR A 44 -7.73 -19.01 23.49
CA TYR A 44 -6.32 -19.23 23.18
C TYR A 44 -5.97 -20.69 22.76
N ASP A 45 -6.91 -21.64 22.73
CA ASP A 45 -6.70 -23.12 22.62
C ASP A 45 -6.58 -23.69 21.20
N SER A 46 -6.45 -22.84 20.18
CA SER A 46 -6.28 -23.37 18.85
C SER A 46 -4.85 -23.92 18.70
N GLU A 47 -4.69 -25.25 18.70
CA GLU A 47 -3.56 -26.01 18.13
C GLU A 47 -3.40 -25.78 16.61
N THR A 48 -3.85 -24.63 16.08
CA THR A 48 -3.66 -24.23 14.70
C THR A 48 -2.62 -23.11 14.68
N ASP A 49 -1.60 -23.32 13.87
CA ASP A 49 -0.44 -22.47 13.61
C ASP A 49 -0.78 -21.08 13.03
N ALA A 50 -1.54 -20.22 13.74
CA ALA A 50 -1.70 -18.81 13.38
C ALA A 50 -2.28 -17.95 14.55
N PRO A 51 -1.85 -16.68 14.73
CA PRO A 51 -2.63 -15.65 15.39
C PRO A 51 -3.59 -15.03 14.36
N LEU A 52 -4.56 -15.80 13.88
CA LEU A 52 -5.67 -15.25 13.10
C LEU A 52 -6.60 -14.51 14.06
N ILE A 53 -6.65 -13.18 13.93
CA ILE A 53 -7.87 -12.43 14.26
C ILE A 53 -8.99 -13.13 13.49
N ARG A 54 -9.98 -13.71 14.17
CA ARG A 54 -11.05 -14.41 13.47
C ARG A 54 -11.83 -13.34 12.72
N ARG A 55 -12.05 -13.51 11.41
CA ARG A 55 -12.91 -12.63 10.61
C ARG A 55 -14.27 -12.39 11.29
N ASP A 56 -14.79 -13.43 11.93
CA ASP A 56 -16.01 -13.38 12.74
C ASP A 56 -15.92 -12.42 13.93
N GLU A 57 -14.73 -12.20 14.52
CA GLU A 57 -14.50 -11.26 15.64
C GLU A 57 -14.39 -9.80 15.15
N LEU A 58 -13.85 -9.58 13.95
CA LEU A 58 -13.79 -8.25 13.34
C LEU A 58 -15.18 -7.80 12.87
N GLU A 59 -15.93 -8.69 12.21
CA GLU A 59 -17.33 -8.47 11.83
C GLU A 59 -18.19 -8.20 13.09
N ALA A 60 -17.93 -8.95 14.17
CA ALA A 60 -18.57 -8.74 15.45
C ALA A 60 -18.24 -7.42 16.13
N TRP A 61 -16.99 -6.96 16.01
CA TRP A 61 -16.59 -5.66 16.53
C TRP A 61 -17.37 -4.54 15.84
N TRP A 62 -17.55 -4.60 14.52
CA TRP A 62 -18.35 -3.62 13.79
C TRP A 62 -19.83 -3.61 14.18
N GLU A 63 -20.38 -4.72 14.67
CA GLU A 63 -21.76 -4.74 15.20
C GLU A 63 -21.91 -3.97 16.52
N VAL A 64 -20.83 -3.84 17.30
CA VAL A 64 -20.86 -3.21 18.63
C VAL A 64 -20.10 -1.88 18.69
N SER A 65 -19.32 -1.53 17.65
CA SER A 65 -18.46 -0.33 17.62
C SER A 65 -19.22 0.99 17.65
N ASP A 66 -20.50 1.00 17.28
CA ASP A 66 -21.37 2.17 17.41
C ASP A 66 -21.71 2.51 18.88
N ARG A 67 -21.50 1.54 19.79
CA ARG A 67 -21.81 1.65 21.22
C ARG A 67 -20.57 1.55 22.10
N ILE A 68 -19.68 0.60 21.80
CA ILE A 68 -18.45 0.39 22.57
C ILE A 68 -17.37 1.27 21.99
N ASP A 69 -16.88 2.21 22.81
CA ASP A 69 -15.77 3.08 22.43
C ASP A 69 -14.47 2.64 23.13
N VAL A 70 -13.35 2.74 22.42
CA VAL A 70 -12.01 2.40 22.92
C VAL A 70 -11.09 3.60 22.74
N VAL A 71 -10.67 4.18 23.85
CA VAL A 71 -9.84 5.40 23.86
C VAL A 71 -8.45 5.09 24.44
N PRO A 72 -7.37 5.19 23.65
CA PRO A 72 -6.02 4.99 24.14
C PRO A 72 -5.61 6.17 25.02
N VAL A 73 -5.15 5.85 26.23
CA VAL A 73 -4.76 6.83 27.25
C VAL A 73 -3.44 6.45 27.90
N ARG A 74 -2.80 7.45 28.50
CA ARG A 74 -1.69 7.33 29.42
C ARG A 74 -2.20 7.64 30.82
N VAL A 75 -1.86 6.80 31.79
CA VAL A 75 -2.29 6.93 33.18
C VAL A 75 -1.07 6.95 34.09
N ARG A 76 -1.01 7.94 34.97
CA ARG A 76 0.05 8.08 35.98
C ARG A 76 -0.29 7.32 37.26
N GLY A 77 0.71 7.07 38.10
CA GLY A 77 0.54 6.35 39.36
C GLY A 77 0.50 4.84 39.22
N PHE A 78 0.92 4.27 38.08
CA PHE A 78 0.90 2.83 37.86
C PHE A 78 2.20 2.29 37.28
N ARG A 79 2.52 1.04 37.61
CA ARG A 79 3.57 0.26 36.93
C ARG A 79 3.00 -1.06 36.41
N ARG A 80 3.45 -1.46 35.23
CA ARG A 80 3.02 -2.70 34.57
C ARG A 80 4.18 -3.69 34.44
N HIS A 81 3.94 -4.94 34.80
CA HIS A 81 4.96 -5.98 34.80
C HIS A 81 4.44 -7.32 34.26
N TYR A 82 5.33 -8.11 33.68
CA TYR A 82 5.12 -9.53 33.44
C TYR A 82 5.39 -10.34 34.71
N SER A 83 4.35 -10.60 35.50
CA SER A 83 4.51 -11.21 36.85
C SER A 83 3.49 -12.29 37.19
N MET A 84 2.35 -12.32 36.48
CA MET A 84 1.26 -13.26 36.72
C MET A 84 1.57 -14.57 35.97
N GLU A 85 1.68 -15.70 36.68
CA GLU A 85 2.05 -16.96 36.04
C GLU A 85 0.96 -17.45 35.09
N SER A 86 1.34 -17.65 33.83
CA SER A 86 0.44 -18.22 32.83
C SER A 86 0.36 -19.74 33.02
N PRO A 87 -0.84 -20.34 32.97
CA PRO A 87 -1.00 -21.80 32.90
C PRO A 87 -0.25 -22.44 31.72
N ARG A 88 0.15 -21.65 30.72
CA ARG A 88 0.81 -22.08 29.46
C ARG A 88 2.32 -21.91 29.47
N GLY A 89 2.90 -21.62 30.63
CA GLY A 89 4.31 -21.25 30.75
C GLY A 89 4.52 -19.76 30.50
N GLY A 90 5.57 -19.22 31.09
CA GLY A 90 5.84 -17.79 31.10
C GLY A 90 4.86 -16.99 31.98
N THR A 91 4.92 -15.67 31.86
CA THR A 91 4.07 -14.73 32.63
C THR A 91 3.18 -13.86 31.74
N MET A 92 2.03 -13.46 32.30
CA MET A 92 1.09 -12.46 31.79
C MET A 92 1.22 -11.14 32.55
N LEU A 93 0.55 -10.10 32.06
CA LEU A 93 0.63 -8.76 32.63
C LEU A 93 -0.13 -8.61 33.93
N ASP A 94 0.44 -7.81 34.80
CA ASP A 94 -0.19 -7.29 36.01
C ASP A 94 0.14 -5.80 36.14
N VAL A 95 -0.72 -5.07 36.84
CA VAL A 95 -0.55 -3.65 37.11
C VAL A 95 -0.64 -3.37 38.60
N ARG A 96 0.23 -2.46 39.05
CA ARG A 96 0.24 -1.99 40.42
C ARG A 96 0.00 -0.50 40.48
N TYR A 97 -0.93 -0.08 41.34
CA TYR A 97 -1.07 1.32 41.71
C TYR A 97 0.00 1.72 42.73
N THR A 98 0.82 2.71 42.38
CA THR A 98 1.86 3.29 43.23
C THR A 98 1.48 4.69 43.73
N GLY A 99 0.57 5.39 43.04
CA GLY A 99 0.22 6.78 43.30
C GLY A 99 1.34 7.78 43.00
N ASP A 100 2.46 7.33 42.45
CA ASP A 100 3.60 8.18 42.08
C ASP A 100 3.38 8.76 40.67
N GLU A 101 3.39 10.08 40.53
CA GLU A 101 3.22 10.78 39.25
C GLU A 101 4.31 10.47 38.22
N SER A 102 5.47 9.96 38.67
CA SER A 102 6.57 9.53 37.80
C SER A 102 6.36 8.13 37.23
N ASP A 103 5.51 7.32 37.85
CA ASP A 103 5.14 6.00 37.35
C ASP A 103 4.02 6.15 36.33
N VAL A 104 4.23 5.61 35.14
CA VAL A 104 3.33 5.81 34.01
C VAL A 104 3.14 4.50 33.28
N ILE A 105 1.91 4.22 32.88
CA ILE A 105 1.58 3.20 31.88
C ILE A 105 0.63 3.78 30.85
N ASN A 106 0.53 3.13 29.70
CA ASN A 106 -0.52 3.35 28.74
C ASN A 106 -1.48 2.16 28.68
N GLY A 107 -2.73 2.42 28.33
CA GLY A 107 -3.80 1.44 28.22
C GLY A 107 -4.96 2.03 27.43
N THR A 108 -6.10 1.34 27.41
CA THR A 108 -7.31 1.86 26.78
C THR A 108 -8.43 2.00 27.80
N ILE A 109 -9.21 3.08 27.70
CA ILE A 109 -10.48 3.20 28.39
C ILE A 109 -11.55 2.68 27.45
N ILE A 110 -12.21 1.60 27.86
CA ILE A 110 -13.33 0.99 27.17
C ILE A 110 -14.60 1.58 27.78
N ARG A 111 -15.53 2.10 26.96
CA ARG A 111 -16.81 2.66 27.42
C ARG A 111 -17.98 1.98 26.70
N GLY A 112 -19.17 2.06 27.29
CA GLY A 112 -20.41 1.65 26.65
C GLY A 112 -20.73 0.16 26.80
N LEU A 113 -20.07 -0.55 27.72
CA LEU A 113 -20.39 -1.95 28.02
C LEU A 113 -21.74 -2.05 28.73
N THR A 114 -22.57 -3.01 28.33
CA THR A 114 -23.80 -3.34 29.05
C THR A 114 -23.50 -4.07 30.37
N ASP A 115 -24.46 -4.14 31.30
CA ASP A 115 -24.34 -4.90 32.54
C ASP A 115 -23.91 -6.37 32.29
N GLU A 116 -24.51 -7.01 31.28
CA GLU A 116 -24.21 -8.40 30.92
C GLU A 116 -22.78 -8.55 30.40
N GLU A 117 -22.33 -7.66 29.52
CA GLU A 117 -20.97 -7.68 28.97
C GLU A 117 -19.92 -7.41 30.05
N PHE A 118 -20.20 -6.45 30.94
CA PHE A 118 -19.32 -6.15 32.08
C PHE A 118 -19.19 -7.35 33.03
N GLU A 119 -20.29 -8.05 33.33
CA GLU A 119 -20.27 -9.26 34.16
C GLU A 119 -19.53 -10.42 33.46
N ILE A 120 -19.68 -10.56 32.13
CA ILE A 120 -18.92 -11.56 31.37
C ILE A 120 -17.42 -11.25 31.41
N VAL A 121 -17.02 -10.01 31.14
CA VAL A 121 -15.62 -9.58 31.22
C VAL A 121 -15.05 -9.88 32.62
N GLY A 122 -15.78 -9.53 33.69
CA GLY A 122 -15.36 -9.81 35.05
C GLY A 122 -15.17 -11.29 35.38
N ARG A 123 -15.99 -12.19 34.81
CA ARG A 123 -15.81 -13.63 34.97
C ARG A 123 -14.56 -14.16 34.26
N THR A 124 -14.22 -13.58 33.10
CA THR A 124 -13.02 -13.96 32.32
C THR A 124 -11.72 -13.41 32.88
N GLU A 125 -11.78 -12.41 33.76
CA GLU A 125 -10.62 -11.78 34.40
C GLU A 125 -10.25 -12.46 35.73
N SER A 126 -10.80 -13.64 36.08
CA SER A 126 -10.28 -14.39 37.23
C SER A 126 -8.85 -14.87 36.93
N PRO A 127 -7.85 -14.66 37.81
CA PRO A 127 -7.94 -14.36 39.25
C PRO A 127 -7.78 -12.87 39.64
N TYR A 128 -7.93 -11.92 38.73
CA TYR A 128 -7.84 -10.49 39.02
C TYR A 128 -9.07 -9.96 39.78
N GLU A 129 -8.85 -8.93 40.60
CA GLU A 129 -9.91 -8.21 41.32
C GLU A 129 -10.19 -6.86 40.65
N LEU A 130 -11.45 -6.51 40.45
CA LEU A 130 -11.82 -5.17 39.98
C LEU A 130 -11.63 -4.14 41.10
N ARG A 131 -10.90 -3.06 40.81
CA ARG A 131 -10.65 -1.95 41.73
C ARG A 131 -10.87 -0.61 41.04
N THR A 132 -11.34 0.36 41.81
CA THR A 132 -11.45 1.76 41.39
C THR A 132 -10.27 2.55 41.94
N TYR A 133 -9.66 3.37 41.09
CA TYR A 133 -8.54 4.25 41.44
C TYR A 133 -8.83 5.68 40.97
N ASP A 134 -8.29 6.64 41.72
CA ASP A 134 -8.22 8.07 41.40
C ASP A 134 -6.75 8.38 41.02
N PRO A 135 -6.37 8.18 39.74
CA PRO A 135 -4.98 8.37 39.31
C PRO A 135 -4.60 9.85 39.26
N PRO A 136 -3.31 10.19 39.48
CA PRO A 136 -2.86 11.58 39.43
C PRO A 136 -3.14 12.30 38.10
N ALA A 137 -3.10 11.58 36.97
CA ALA A 137 -3.48 12.12 35.67
C ALA A 137 -3.86 11.01 34.69
N ILE A 138 -4.82 11.33 33.81
CA ILE A 138 -5.20 10.55 32.63
C ILE A 138 -5.04 11.47 31.42
N GLU A 139 -4.13 11.11 30.52
CA GLU A 139 -3.74 11.88 29.34
C GLU A 139 -4.12 11.06 28.09
N PRO A 140 -5.16 11.44 27.33
CA PRO A 140 -5.50 10.75 26.08
C PRO A 140 -4.41 10.92 25.02
N TYR A 141 -4.18 9.87 24.22
CA TYR A 141 -3.35 9.97 23.01
C TYR A 141 -4.04 10.72 21.86
N PRO A 142 -5.36 10.54 21.60
CA PRO A 142 -6.03 11.27 20.54
C PRO A 142 -6.08 12.77 20.82
N SER A 143 -6.08 13.57 19.76
CA SER A 143 -6.24 15.03 19.85
C SER A 143 -7.60 15.45 20.41
N GLU A 144 -7.69 16.66 20.98
CA GLU A 144 -8.96 17.21 21.49
C GLU A 144 -10.09 17.17 20.44
N ALA A 145 -9.77 17.39 19.16
CA ALA A 145 -10.73 17.30 18.06
C ALA A 145 -11.26 15.87 17.86
N GLN A 146 -10.38 14.87 17.94
CA GLN A 146 -10.76 13.45 17.85
C GLN A 146 -11.62 13.05 19.05
N LEU A 147 -11.26 13.47 20.27
CA LEU A 147 -12.06 13.21 21.47
C LEU A 147 -13.44 13.87 21.40
N ALA A 148 -13.51 15.12 20.95
CA ALA A 148 -14.77 15.86 20.80
C ALA A 148 -15.72 15.19 19.80
N SER A 149 -15.19 14.65 18.69
CA SER A 149 -16.01 13.91 17.71
C SER A 149 -16.62 12.62 18.26
N ARG A 150 -16.03 12.04 19.30
CA ARG A 150 -16.47 10.81 19.97
C ARG A 150 -17.26 11.07 21.25
N GLY A 151 -17.44 12.33 21.64
CA GLY A 151 -18.08 12.70 22.91
C GLY A 151 -17.34 12.16 24.14
N PHE A 152 -16.01 12.01 24.04
CA PHE A 152 -15.21 11.46 25.13
C PHE A 152 -14.77 12.56 26.10
N ASP A 153 -15.30 12.49 27.33
CA ASP A 153 -14.76 13.21 28.49
C ASP A 153 -13.80 12.32 29.28
N VAL A 154 -12.66 12.89 29.65
CA VAL A 154 -11.65 12.22 30.50
C VAL A 154 -12.24 11.97 31.88
N PRO A 155 -12.32 10.71 32.36
CA PRO A 155 -12.89 10.44 33.67
C PRO A 155 -11.93 10.84 34.80
N GLU A 156 -12.48 11.15 35.98
CA GLU A 156 -11.69 11.42 37.19
C GLU A 156 -11.20 10.11 37.84
N GLU A 157 -12.00 9.04 37.77
CA GLU A 157 -11.68 7.71 38.32
C GLU A 157 -11.63 6.65 37.22
N ILE A 158 -10.82 5.61 37.39
CA ILE A 158 -10.79 4.44 36.52
C ILE A 158 -11.05 3.15 37.28
N GLN A 159 -11.78 2.23 36.65
CA GLN A 159 -11.95 0.86 37.14
C GLN A 159 -11.02 -0.07 36.37
N THR A 160 -10.21 -0.88 37.04
CA THR A 160 -9.30 -1.81 36.38
C THR A 160 -9.13 -3.11 37.18
N TYR A 161 -8.86 -4.21 36.49
CA TYR A 161 -8.64 -5.53 37.08
C TYR A 161 -7.19 -5.69 37.51
N VAL A 162 -6.90 -5.93 38.78
CA VAL A 162 -5.52 -6.03 39.32
C VAL A 162 -5.26 -7.39 39.95
N TYR A 163 -4.05 -7.93 39.80
CA TYR A 163 -3.66 -9.18 40.42
C TYR A 163 -2.86 -8.90 41.69
N ALA A 164 -3.30 -9.44 42.84
CA ALA A 164 -2.61 -9.30 44.13
C ALA A 164 -2.19 -7.85 44.49
N PRO A 165 -3.14 -6.90 44.68
CA PRO A 165 -2.89 -5.47 44.79
C PRO A 165 -1.90 -5.04 45.90
N ASP A 166 -1.69 -5.90 46.90
CA ASP A 166 -0.91 -5.61 48.10
C ASP A 166 0.45 -6.35 48.17
N ALA A 167 0.80 -7.19 47.20
CA ALA A 167 2.02 -8.00 47.23
C ALA A 167 2.99 -7.62 46.11
N ILE A 168 4.26 -7.38 46.44
CA ILE A 168 5.32 -7.36 45.42
C ILE A 168 5.58 -8.82 45.04
N PRO A 169 5.58 -9.19 43.74
CA PRO A 169 6.05 -10.50 43.34
C PRO A 169 7.54 -10.59 43.70
N GLU A 170 7.86 -11.24 44.82
CA GLU A 170 9.23 -11.46 45.25
C GLU A 170 9.76 -12.75 44.62
N GLY A 171 10.95 -12.65 44.02
CA GLY A 171 11.68 -13.80 43.48
C GLY A 171 11.65 -13.91 41.95
N PRO A 172 12.48 -14.81 41.40
CA PRO A 172 12.60 -15.00 39.97
C PRO A 172 11.26 -15.35 39.34
N LYS A 173 10.96 -14.70 38.21
CA LYS A 173 9.78 -14.98 37.41
C LYS A 173 10.19 -15.62 36.09
N PRO A 174 9.37 -16.55 35.56
CA PRO A 174 9.50 -16.97 34.17
C PRO A 174 9.46 -15.75 33.24
N ALA A 175 10.09 -15.85 32.08
CA ALA A 175 9.97 -14.86 31.00
C ALA A 175 8.50 -14.64 30.60
N LYS A 176 8.21 -13.55 29.91
CA LYS A 176 6.88 -13.29 29.35
C LYS A 176 6.43 -14.46 28.47
N ASN A 177 5.12 -14.70 28.45
CA ASN A 177 4.57 -15.65 27.49
C ASN A 177 4.54 -15.00 26.09
N ASP A 178 5.35 -15.51 25.16
CA ASP A 178 5.54 -14.89 23.84
C ASP A 178 4.25 -14.87 23.01
N VAL A 179 3.44 -15.93 23.07
CA VAL A 179 2.15 -16.00 22.35
C VAL A 179 1.18 -14.94 22.88
N TYR A 180 1.13 -14.76 24.19
CA TYR A 180 0.31 -13.73 24.83
C TYR A 180 0.81 -12.33 24.46
N HIS A 181 2.13 -12.10 24.48
CA HIS A 181 2.72 -10.82 24.11
C HIS A 181 2.46 -10.47 22.63
N ALA A 182 2.65 -11.41 21.71
CA ALA A 182 2.41 -11.23 20.28
C ALA A 182 0.95 -10.85 19.99
N ARG A 183 -0.01 -11.52 20.63
CA ARG A 183 -1.44 -11.18 20.49
C ARG A 183 -1.77 -9.80 21.05
N LEU A 184 -1.09 -9.38 22.11
CA LEU A 184 -1.25 -8.04 22.66
C LEU A 184 -0.71 -6.97 21.71
N MET A 185 0.46 -7.21 21.10
CA MET A 185 1.02 -6.31 20.07
C MET A 185 0.09 -6.19 18.86
N ALA A 186 -0.45 -7.32 18.36
CA ALA A 186 -1.44 -7.30 17.28
C ALA A 186 -2.70 -6.51 17.67
N GLY A 187 -3.16 -6.64 18.92
CA GLY A 187 -4.27 -5.86 19.46
C GLY A 187 -4.00 -4.36 19.54
N ILE A 188 -2.77 -3.95 19.86
CA ILE A 188 -2.33 -2.54 19.79
C ILE A 188 -2.36 -2.05 18.34
N GLY A 189 -1.94 -2.87 17.38
CA GLY A 189 -1.97 -2.56 15.95
C GLY A 189 -3.35 -2.07 15.47
N LEU A 190 -4.44 -2.67 15.98
CA LEU A 190 -5.82 -2.27 15.65
C LEU A 190 -6.20 -0.85 16.09
N LEU A 191 -5.48 -0.26 17.05
CA LEU A 191 -5.64 1.17 17.37
C LEU A 191 -5.30 2.05 16.16
N GLY A 192 -4.43 1.57 15.27
CA GLY A 192 -4.08 2.25 14.02
C GLY A 192 -5.25 2.31 13.03
N GLU A 193 -6.11 1.30 13.02
CA GLU A 193 -7.34 1.30 12.23
C GLU A 193 -8.41 2.21 12.84
N LEU A 194 -8.46 2.32 14.17
CA LEU A 194 -9.43 3.18 14.88
C LEU A 194 -9.06 4.67 14.91
N TYR A 195 -7.78 4.98 14.77
CA TYR A 195 -7.24 6.34 14.82
C TYR A 195 -6.31 6.58 13.63
N ASP A 196 -5.02 6.31 13.80
CA ASP A 196 -4.02 6.37 12.74
C ASP A 196 -2.76 5.59 13.15
N ALA A 197 -1.92 5.26 12.16
CA ALA A 197 -0.69 4.48 12.36
C ALA A 197 0.30 5.18 13.30
N ALA A 198 0.38 6.52 13.28
CA ALA A 198 1.30 7.27 14.13
C ALA A 198 0.93 7.15 15.61
N LEU A 199 -0.36 7.23 15.94
CA LEU A 199 -0.86 7.01 17.30
C LEU A 199 -0.60 5.58 17.76
N SER A 200 -0.87 4.59 16.90
CA SER A 200 -0.62 3.17 17.22
C SER A 200 0.86 2.91 17.52
N ARG A 201 1.76 3.47 16.71
CA ARG A 201 3.22 3.41 16.91
C ARG A 201 3.63 4.07 18.23
N GLN A 202 3.18 5.30 18.47
CA GLN A 202 3.46 6.02 19.72
C GLN A 202 2.96 5.24 20.95
N PHE A 203 1.79 4.62 20.84
CA PHE A 203 1.21 3.79 21.90
C PHE A 203 2.02 2.51 22.11
N ARG A 204 2.43 1.82 21.04
CA ARG A 204 3.28 0.62 21.11
C ARG A 204 4.62 0.92 21.77
N GLU A 205 5.30 1.99 21.36
CA GLU A 205 6.57 2.40 21.97
C GLU A 205 6.42 2.73 23.46
N ALA A 206 5.39 3.50 23.81
CA ALA A 206 5.09 3.78 25.21
C ALA A 206 4.83 2.49 25.98
N PHE A 207 4.10 1.54 25.38
CA PHE A 207 3.83 0.25 26.00
C PHE A 207 5.11 -0.52 26.30
N LEU A 208 6.03 -0.62 25.35
CA LEU A 208 7.29 -1.33 25.54
C LEU A 208 8.19 -0.64 26.57
N ARG A 209 8.18 0.70 26.60
CA ARG A 209 8.94 1.51 27.59
C ARG A 209 8.40 1.37 29.01
N THR A 210 7.09 1.28 29.19
CA THR A 210 6.44 1.28 30.51
C THR A 210 6.08 -0.11 31.03
N THR A 211 6.42 -1.15 30.27
CA THR A 211 6.20 -2.55 30.67
C THR A 211 7.54 -3.16 31.02
N ALA A 212 7.65 -3.77 32.19
CA ALA A 212 8.87 -4.43 32.62
C ALA A 212 8.71 -5.95 32.73
N GLU A 213 9.81 -6.66 32.47
CA GLU A 213 9.95 -8.11 32.54
C GLU A 213 11.10 -8.45 33.50
N TRP A 214 11.02 -9.61 34.14
CA TRP A 214 12.08 -10.09 35.02
C TRP A 214 13.31 -10.50 34.21
N ASP A 215 14.45 -9.87 34.48
CA ASP A 215 15.73 -10.23 33.88
C ASP A 215 16.62 -10.95 34.91
N ASP A 216 16.91 -12.21 34.61
CA ASP A 216 17.76 -13.07 35.45
C ASP A 216 19.20 -12.54 35.58
N SER A 217 19.67 -11.74 34.62
CA SER A 217 21.04 -11.20 34.64
C SER A 217 21.19 -10.02 35.59
N SER A 218 20.20 -9.12 35.65
CA SER A 218 20.16 -8.00 36.58
C SER A 218 19.51 -8.33 37.92
N GLY A 219 18.71 -9.40 38.00
CA GLY A 219 17.93 -9.77 39.18
C GLY A 219 16.84 -8.75 39.50
N ALA A 220 16.32 -8.06 38.49
CA ALA A 220 15.34 -6.99 38.60
C ALA A 220 14.34 -7.02 37.44
N PHE A 221 13.23 -6.30 37.62
CA PHE A 221 12.35 -5.97 36.50
C PHE A 221 12.98 -4.86 35.67
N VAL A 222 13.19 -5.11 34.38
CA VAL A 222 13.73 -4.16 33.41
C VAL A 222 12.72 -3.96 32.27
N PRO A 223 12.68 -2.80 31.61
CA PRO A 223 11.77 -2.57 30.51
C PRO A 223 11.89 -3.61 29.39
N VAL A 224 10.76 -4.03 28.81
CA VAL A 224 10.71 -5.09 27.79
C VAL A 224 11.60 -4.79 26.58
N TYR A 225 11.68 -3.52 26.15
CA TYR A 225 12.55 -3.14 25.03
C TYR A 225 14.05 -3.38 25.32
N GLU A 226 14.48 -3.33 26.58
CA GLU A 226 15.87 -3.60 26.97
C GLU A 226 16.16 -5.10 26.94
N VAL A 227 15.18 -5.93 27.32
CA VAL A 227 15.27 -7.40 27.25
C VAL A 227 15.30 -7.89 25.81
N ASP A 228 14.41 -7.36 24.97
CA ASP A 228 14.23 -7.79 23.58
C ASP A 228 15.23 -7.15 22.61
N GLY A 229 16.07 -6.22 23.10
CA GLY A 229 17.07 -5.51 22.32
C GLY A 229 16.45 -4.63 21.22
N ILE A 230 15.24 -4.11 21.45
CA ILE A 230 14.51 -3.25 20.51
C ILE A 230 15.04 -1.82 20.65
N PRO A 231 15.76 -1.27 19.65
CA PRO A 231 16.18 0.12 19.69
C PRO A 231 14.95 1.02 19.54
N LEU A 232 14.78 1.97 20.45
CA LEU A 232 13.69 2.95 20.45
C LEU A 232 14.06 4.28 19.80
N GLU A 233 15.24 4.35 19.17
CA GLU A 233 15.67 5.49 18.37
C GLU A 233 15.49 5.13 16.90
N GLU A 234 14.83 6.02 16.13
CA GLU A 234 14.82 5.94 14.68
C GLU A 234 16.26 5.94 14.19
N THR A 235 16.65 4.85 13.52
CA THR A 235 17.99 4.71 12.96
C THR A 235 17.96 5.05 11.48
N GLU A 236 18.83 5.96 11.04
CA GLU A 236 18.96 6.33 9.62
C GLU A 236 19.29 5.12 8.72
N GLU A 237 19.98 4.12 9.25
CA GLU A 237 20.33 2.88 8.55
C GLU A 237 20.14 1.66 9.47
N VAL A 238 19.57 0.58 8.95
CA VAL A 238 19.47 -0.73 9.61
C VAL A 238 20.15 -1.80 8.76
N GLU A 239 20.96 -2.63 9.41
CA GLU A 239 21.57 -3.79 8.77
C GLU A 239 20.65 -5.02 8.89
N ALA A 240 20.49 -5.73 7.78
CA ALA A 240 19.71 -6.96 7.70
C ALA A 240 20.42 -8.01 6.85
N VAL A 241 19.88 -9.23 6.84
CA VAL A 241 20.37 -10.34 6.03
C VAL A 241 19.32 -10.68 4.99
N CYS A 242 19.67 -10.57 3.71
CA CYS A 242 18.85 -11.08 2.63
C CYS A 242 18.90 -12.61 2.64
N ASP A 243 17.75 -13.27 2.63
CA ASP A 243 17.68 -14.72 2.43
C ASP A 243 17.08 -15.04 1.05
N THR A 244 17.25 -16.28 0.62
CA THR A 244 16.58 -16.76 -0.60
C THR A 244 15.08 -16.87 -0.36
N ILE A 245 14.28 -16.68 -1.41
CA ILE A 245 12.82 -16.87 -1.38
C ILE A 245 12.48 -18.26 -0.80
N SER A 246 13.25 -19.27 -1.16
CA SER A 246 13.09 -20.63 -0.67
C SER A 246 13.28 -20.80 0.84
N ALA A 247 14.01 -19.89 1.50
CA ALA A 247 14.12 -19.91 2.95
C ALA A 247 12.80 -19.49 3.65
N PHE A 248 11.88 -18.91 2.89
CA PHE A 248 10.57 -18.46 3.36
C PHE A 248 9.42 -19.34 2.84
N HIS A 249 9.69 -20.56 2.34
CA HIS A 249 8.73 -21.49 1.70
C HIS A 249 7.47 -21.84 2.53
N ASP A 250 7.51 -21.77 3.87
CA ASP A 250 6.33 -22.00 4.74
C ASP A 250 5.52 -20.72 5.01
N THR A 251 5.97 -19.59 4.47
CA THR A 251 5.25 -18.31 4.51
C THR A 251 4.50 -18.15 3.19
N SER A 252 3.28 -17.62 3.24
CA SER A 252 2.26 -17.56 2.16
C SER A 252 2.68 -16.98 0.80
N TRP A 253 3.94 -16.59 0.64
CA TRP A 253 4.51 -15.89 -0.50
C TRP A 253 5.02 -16.79 -1.62
N ASP A 254 4.83 -18.10 -1.46
CA ASP A 254 5.43 -19.16 -2.30
C ASP A 254 5.10 -19.07 -3.80
N ASN A 255 4.02 -18.35 -4.14
CA ASN A 255 3.56 -18.19 -5.53
C ASN A 255 3.71 -16.76 -6.11
N ASP A 256 4.14 -15.78 -5.31
CA ASP A 256 3.86 -14.37 -5.60
C ASP A 256 5.07 -13.42 -5.58
N LEU A 257 6.24 -13.83 -5.09
CA LEU A 257 7.43 -12.95 -5.07
C LEU A 257 7.97 -12.59 -6.47
N ASP A 258 7.82 -13.46 -7.47
CA ASP A 258 8.12 -13.13 -8.87
C ASP A 258 7.16 -12.07 -9.46
N LYS A 259 6.08 -11.75 -8.75
CA LYS A 259 5.09 -10.72 -9.10
C LYS A 259 5.48 -9.34 -8.56
N LEU A 260 6.45 -9.25 -7.64
CA LEU A 260 6.83 -8.04 -6.90
C LEU A 260 8.25 -7.56 -7.30
N SER A 261 8.41 -7.15 -8.56
CA SER A 261 9.71 -6.87 -9.19
C SER A 261 10.55 -5.78 -8.51
N ASN A 262 9.93 -4.85 -7.79
CA ASN A 262 10.59 -3.70 -7.16
C ASN A 262 10.17 -3.48 -5.70
N TRP A 263 9.94 -4.58 -4.98
CA TRP A 263 9.54 -4.58 -3.59
C TRP A 263 10.62 -5.21 -2.71
N VAL A 264 10.58 -4.86 -1.44
CA VAL A 264 11.30 -5.55 -0.36
C VAL A 264 10.31 -5.92 0.73
N ILE A 265 10.39 -7.17 1.18
CA ILE A 265 9.59 -7.64 2.31
C ILE A 265 10.45 -7.61 3.57
N LEU A 266 9.97 -6.87 4.56
CA LEU A 266 10.64 -6.58 5.82
C LEU A 266 9.78 -7.07 6.99
N PRO A 267 10.38 -7.45 8.13
CA PRO A 267 9.64 -7.61 9.38
C PRO A 267 9.06 -6.26 9.82
N GLU A 268 7.89 -6.28 10.47
CA GLU A 268 7.22 -5.07 10.96
C GLU A 268 8.13 -4.29 11.93
N GLU A 269 8.95 -4.98 12.73
CA GLU A 269 9.90 -4.33 13.63
C GLU A 269 10.97 -3.52 12.89
N LEU A 270 11.32 -3.89 11.65
CA LEU A 270 12.23 -3.10 10.84
C LEU A 270 11.56 -1.83 10.28
N LEU A 271 10.28 -1.90 9.92
CA LEU A 271 9.53 -0.72 9.48
C LEU A 271 9.46 0.32 10.59
N ASP A 272 9.12 -0.12 11.81
CA ASP A 272 9.07 0.75 12.99
C ASP A 272 10.44 1.37 13.30
N ARG A 273 11.52 0.58 13.25
CA ARG A 273 12.89 1.09 13.49
C ARG A 273 13.36 2.11 12.46
N LEU A 274 12.89 1.98 11.23
CA LEU A 274 13.16 2.93 10.14
C LEU A 274 12.21 4.14 10.18
N GLY A 275 11.20 4.15 11.06
CA GLY A 275 10.21 5.23 11.15
C GLY A 275 9.23 5.29 9.97
N ILE A 276 9.21 4.27 9.11
CA ILE A 276 8.41 4.23 7.87
C ILE A 276 7.12 3.44 8.05
N GLU A 277 6.15 3.66 7.18
CA GLU A 277 4.95 2.83 7.11
C GLU A 277 5.07 1.76 6.00
N GLU A 278 4.12 0.83 5.97
CA GLU A 278 3.98 -0.07 4.84
C GLU A 278 3.74 0.71 3.52
N TYR A 279 4.31 0.21 2.44
CA TYR A 279 4.32 0.82 1.11
C TYR A 279 5.02 2.17 1.03
N ASP A 280 5.91 2.49 1.97
CA ASP A 280 6.94 3.49 1.77
C ASP A 280 8.14 2.93 1.00
N TYR A 281 8.92 3.81 0.40
CA TYR A 281 10.17 3.42 -0.23
C TYR A 281 11.31 3.37 0.79
N VAL A 282 12.15 2.36 0.63
CA VAL A 282 13.43 2.25 1.30
C VAL A 282 14.54 2.18 0.27
N ASP A 283 15.69 2.75 0.61
CA ASP A 283 16.91 2.60 -0.16
C ASP A 283 17.69 1.41 0.40
N ILE A 284 18.04 0.46 -0.48
CA ILE A 284 18.76 -0.76 -0.11
C ILE A 284 20.04 -0.93 -0.92
N ARG A 285 21.09 -1.41 -0.25
CA ARG A 285 22.39 -1.77 -0.86
C ARG A 285 23.07 -2.91 -0.10
N ALA A 286 23.97 -3.64 -0.73
CA ALA A 286 24.82 -4.59 -0.01
C ALA A 286 25.71 -3.86 1.01
N ALA A 287 25.90 -4.44 2.20
CA ALA A 287 26.58 -3.79 3.32
C ALA A 287 28.04 -3.43 3.02
N ASP A 288 28.71 -4.27 2.23
CA ASP A 288 30.10 -4.08 1.83
C ASP A 288 30.26 -3.15 0.61
N VAL A 289 29.16 -2.63 0.07
CA VAL A 289 29.14 -1.75 -1.10
C VAL A 289 28.81 -0.32 -0.69
N THR A 290 29.74 0.59 -0.94
CA THR A 290 29.59 2.03 -0.63
C THR A 290 29.33 2.90 -1.86
N ASP A 291 29.33 2.31 -3.05
CA ASP A 291 29.09 3.05 -4.30
C ASP A 291 27.58 3.17 -4.51
N GLU A 292 27.08 4.41 -4.51
CA GLU A 292 25.67 4.75 -4.60
C GLU A 292 24.97 4.15 -5.82
N LYS A 293 25.70 3.84 -6.91
CA LYS A 293 25.12 3.23 -8.11
C LYS A 293 24.49 1.84 -7.88
N TYR A 294 24.86 1.18 -6.78
CA TYR A 294 24.31 -0.11 -6.36
C TYR A 294 23.16 0.05 -5.36
N THR A 295 22.78 1.27 -5.01
CA THR A 295 21.60 1.54 -4.20
C THR A 295 20.36 1.46 -5.09
N ARG A 296 19.30 0.84 -4.57
CA ARG A 296 17.99 0.78 -5.23
C ARG A 296 16.91 1.23 -4.25
N SER A 297 15.98 2.05 -4.73
CA SER A 297 14.78 2.40 -3.98
C SER A 297 13.70 1.35 -4.26
N LEU A 298 13.29 0.61 -3.23
CA LEU A 298 12.28 -0.45 -3.32
C LEU A 298 11.07 -0.11 -2.45
N LEU A 299 9.90 -0.55 -2.87
CA LEU A 299 8.68 -0.41 -2.08
C LEU A 299 8.69 -1.43 -0.93
N ALA A 300 8.58 -0.97 0.31
CA ALA A 300 8.59 -1.82 1.49
C ALA A 300 7.20 -2.41 1.76
N ALA A 301 7.15 -3.71 1.99
CA ALA A 301 5.97 -4.39 2.51
C ALA A 301 6.34 -5.18 3.76
N SER A 302 5.37 -5.41 4.64
CA SER A 302 5.59 -6.22 5.82
C SER A 302 5.42 -7.72 5.50
N PHE A 303 6.16 -8.58 6.19
CA PHE A 303 5.72 -9.97 6.31
C PHE A 303 4.36 -9.99 7.00
N ALA A 304 3.47 -10.87 6.56
CA ALA A 304 2.16 -10.98 7.18
C ALA A 304 2.31 -11.26 8.70
N SER A 305 1.56 -10.52 9.51
CA SER A 305 1.69 -10.44 10.97
C SER A 305 1.52 -11.76 11.74
N TYR A 306 1.15 -12.85 11.05
CA TYR A 306 1.01 -14.17 11.63
C TYR A 306 2.29 -15.01 11.65
N HIS A 307 3.38 -14.55 11.03
CA HIS A 307 4.65 -15.26 11.07
C HIS A 307 5.40 -14.96 12.38
N PRO A 308 5.82 -15.99 13.15
CA PRO A 308 6.58 -15.77 14.38
C PRO A 308 7.90 -15.05 14.08
N SER A 309 8.26 -14.07 14.92
CA SER A 309 9.44 -13.21 14.73
C SER A 309 10.75 -13.98 14.62
N GLU A 310 10.80 -15.19 15.21
CA GLU A 310 11.91 -16.15 15.12
C GLU A 310 12.18 -16.65 13.69
N TYR A 311 11.17 -16.73 12.81
CA TYR A 311 11.36 -17.09 11.39
C TYR A 311 12.06 -15.98 10.59
N HIS A 312 11.97 -14.75 11.07
CA HIS A 312 12.56 -13.58 10.44
C HIS A 312 13.85 -13.14 11.13
N ARG A 313 14.48 -14.03 11.90
CA ARG A 313 15.78 -13.78 12.50
C ARG A 313 16.78 -14.86 12.11
N THR A 314 18.04 -14.47 12.01
CA THR A 314 19.18 -15.39 11.92
C THR A 314 19.55 -15.92 13.30
N ASP A 315 20.35 -16.99 13.37
CA ASP A 315 20.83 -17.56 14.64
C ASP A 315 21.60 -16.53 15.51
N ASP A 316 22.20 -15.52 14.88
CA ASP A 316 22.89 -14.41 15.55
C ASP A 316 21.99 -13.18 15.80
N GLY A 317 20.67 -13.32 15.61
CA GLY A 317 19.66 -12.34 15.98
C GLY A 317 19.44 -11.20 14.98
N ARG A 318 20.06 -11.22 13.80
CA ARG A 318 19.80 -10.21 12.75
C ARG A 318 18.47 -10.48 12.04
N HIS A 319 17.81 -9.43 11.59
CA HIS A 319 16.58 -9.57 10.82
C HIS A 319 16.85 -10.12 9.42
N LYS A 320 16.01 -11.07 9.00
CA LYS A 320 15.95 -11.59 7.64
C LYS A 320 14.98 -10.77 6.81
N ILE A 321 15.35 -10.50 5.57
CA ILE A 321 14.50 -9.81 4.59
C ILE A 321 14.40 -10.62 3.31
N CYS A 322 13.40 -10.32 2.50
CA CYS A 322 13.23 -10.93 1.19
C CYS A 322 13.21 -9.87 0.09
N ILE A 323 14.14 -10.01 -0.86
CA ILE A 323 14.15 -9.31 -2.15
C ILE A 323 14.38 -10.33 -3.25
N ARG A 324 13.90 -10.05 -4.46
CA ARG A 324 14.03 -10.96 -5.60
C ARG A 324 15.49 -11.15 -6.01
N THR A 325 15.86 -12.35 -6.44
CA THR A 325 17.25 -12.72 -6.79
C THR A 325 17.88 -11.81 -7.86
N ASN A 326 17.12 -11.34 -8.85
CA ASN A 326 17.63 -10.40 -9.84
C ASN A 326 18.05 -9.06 -9.19
N LEU A 327 17.23 -8.53 -8.27
CA LEU A 327 17.56 -7.32 -7.52
C LEU A 327 18.73 -7.52 -6.56
N GLN A 328 18.85 -8.70 -5.93
CA GLN A 328 20.01 -9.04 -5.09
C GLN A 328 21.31 -8.83 -5.87
N ASN A 329 21.39 -9.40 -7.08
CA ASN A 329 22.54 -9.27 -7.96
C ASN A 329 22.81 -7.81 -8.36
N GLU A 330 21.76 -7.03 -8.59
CA GLU A 330 21.88 -5.62 -8.95
C GLU A 330 22.44 -4.74 -7.82
N ILE A 331 22.13 -5.06 -6.56
CA ILE A 331 22.63 -4.32 -5.39
C ILE A 331 23.96 -4.87 -4.86
N GLY A 332 24.54 -5.87 -5.53
CA GLY A 332 25.78 -6.53 -5.12
C GLY A 332 25.62 -7.52 -3.96
N CYS A 333 24.40 -7.95 -3.67
CA CYS A 333 24.06 -8.97 -2.68
C CYS A 333 23.99 -10.34 -3.37
N SER A 334 24.61 -11.36 -2.78
CA SER A 334 24.54 -12.74 -3.27
C SER A 334 24.51 -13.70 -2.10
N VAL A 335 23.36 -14.34 -1.89
CA VAL A 335 23.19 -15.37 -0.85
C VAL A 335 24.05 -16.60 -1.16
N GLU A 336 24.16 -16.97 -2.45
CA GLU A 336 24.98 -18.12 -2.88
C GLU A 336 26.48 -17.92 -2.62
N GLU A 337 26.96 -16.68 -2.72
CA GLU A 337 28.36 -16.33 -2.48
C GLU A 337 28.65 -15.96 -1.00
N GLY A 338 27.64 -16.05 -0.13
CA GLY A 338 27.74 -15.72 1.29
C GLY A 338 27.78 -14.22 1.60
N ASN A 339 27.54 -13.36 0.60
CA ASN A 339 27.43 -11.92 0.75
C ASN A 339 25.95 -11.49 0.80
N SER A 340 25.26 -11.91 1.86
CA SER A 340 23.82 -11.66 2.06
C SER A 340 23.50 -10.42 2.89
N ARG A 341 24.52 -9.73 3.44
CA ARG A 341 24.31 -8.58 4.32
C ARG A 341 23.94 -7.36 3.51
N VAL A 342 22.90 -6.67 3.94
CA VAL A 342 22.37 -5.46 3.30
C VAL A 342 22.15 -4.37 4.34
N VAL A 343 22.23 -3.13 3.87
CA VAL A 343 21.90 -1.92 4.64
C VAL A 343 20.65 -1.31 4.01
N ILE A 344 19.69 -0.97 4.87
CA ILE A 344 18.39 -0.42 4.51
C ILE A 344 18.25 0.94 5.19
N SER A 345 17.82 1.95 4.47
CA SER A 345 17.51 3.28 5.00
C SER A 345 16.17 3.77 4.47
N PRO A 346 15.49 4.70 5.15
CA PRO A 346 14.36 5.42 4.56
C PRO A 346 14.79 6.07 3.24
N SER A 347 13.93 6.07 2.23
CA SER A 347 14.28 6.63 0.93
C SER A 347 14.51 8.14 1.03
N ALA A 348 15.58 8.63 0.39
CA ALA A 348 15.88 10.07 0.38
C ALA A 348 14.81 10.91 -0.35
N VAL A 349 14.01 10.28 -1.21
CA VAL A 349 12.92 10.94 -1.92
C VAL A 349 11.65 10.85 -1.08
N SER A 350 11.22 12.01 -0.58
CA SER A 350 10.03 12.17 0.25
C SER A 350 8.74 11.75 -0.47
N SER A 351 7.82 11.18 0.31
CA SER A 351 6.46 10.87 -0.08
C SER A 351 5.48 11.64 0.81
N ARG A 352 4.29 11.97 0.30
CA ARG A 352 3.28 12.74 1.05
C ARG A 352 1.91 12.13 0.87
N THR A 353 1.22 11.97 1.99
CA THR A 353 -0.15 11.48 1.99
C THR A 353 -1.09 12.60 1.55
N MET A 354 -1.96 12.27 0.58
CA MET A 354 -2.97 13.15 0.05
C MET A 354 -4.35 12.52 0.16
N THR A 355 -5.36 13.37 0.30
CA THR A 355 -6.77 12.99 0.37
C THR A 355 -7.39 12.99 -1.02
N VAL A 356 -7.93 11.86 -1.45
CA VAL A 356 -8.55 11.64 -2.76
C VAL A 356 -9.93 12.28 -2.80
N ARG A 357 -10.09 13.24 -3.70
CA ARG A 357 -11.36 13.90 -4.02
C ARG A 357 -11.81 13.54 -5.42
N ARG A 358 -13.13 13.52 -5.63
CA ARG A 358 -13.68 13.19 -6.94
C ARG A 358 -13.42 14.32 -7.92
N GLU A 359 -12.99 13.99 -9.13
CA GLU A 359 -12.98 14.96 -10.21
C GLU A 359 -14.42 15.32 -10.63
N THR A 360 -14.79 16.60 -10.53
CA THR A 360 -16.13 17.07 -10.90
C THR A 360 -16.23 17.31 -12.41
N SER A 361 -17.41 17.07 -12.99
CA SER A 361 -17.70 17.21 -14.42
C SER A 361 -17.41 18.60 -15.02
N HIS A 362 -17.15 19.63 -14.20
CA HIS A 362 -16.77 20.95 -14.66
C HIS A 362 -15.32 21.04 -15.17
N THR A 363 -14.42 20.12 -14.79
CA THR A 363 -13.06 20.00 -15.36
C THR A 363 -12.99 19.13 -16.62
N GLN A 364 -14.03 18.35 -16.93
CA GLN A 364 -14.11 17.51 -18.13
C GLN A 364 -14.30 18.33 -19.44
N GLN A 365 -14.23 19.67 -19.40
CA GLN A 365 -14.36 20.50 -20.60
C GLN A 365 -13.13 20.43 -21.52
N GLN A 366 -13.21 19.47 -22.44
CA GLN A 366 -12.93 19.60 -23.88
C GLN A 366 -11.54 20.07 -24.32
N LYS A 367 -10.71 19.07 -24.66
CA LYS A 367 -10.09 19.02 -25.99
C LYS A 367 -10.38 17.64 -26.62
N ARG A 368 -11.17 17.63 -27.69
CA ARG A 368 -11.32 16.50 -28.63
C ARG A 368 -11.92 15.18 -28.11
N GLY A 369 -12.82 15.20 -27.12
CA GLY A 369 -13.50 13.96 -26.68
C GLY A 369 -12.57 12.95 -25.99
N TYR A 370 -11.35 13.38 -25.65
CA TYR A 370 -10.36 12.60 -24.93
C TYR A 370 -10.49 12.95 -23.44
N ILE A 371 -10.84 11.98 -22.61
CA ILE A 371 -10.69 12.12 -21.16
C ILE A 371 -9.18 11.95 -20.89
N ASP A 372 -8.55 12.95 -20.30
CA ASP A 372 -7.10 12.96 -20.01
C ASP A 372 -6.85 12.07 -18.78
N HIS A 373 -6.91 10.75 -18.98
CA HIS A 373 -6.73 9.74 -17.93
C HIS A 373 -5.31 9.72 -17.35
N ASP A 374 -4.37 10.50 -17.91
CA ASP A 374 -2.99 10.61 -17.45
C ASP A 374 -2.79 11.73 -16.40
N VAL A 375 -3.86 12.42 -15.96
CA VAL A 375 -3.76 13.62 -15.12
C VAL A 375 -4.32 13.40 -13.73
N CYS A 376 -3.61 13.93 -12.74
CA CYS A 376 -4.18 14.27 -11.45
C CYS A 376 -4.17 15.79 -11.24
N HIS A 377 -5.14 16.30 -10.50
CA HIS A 377 -5.19 17.71 -10.15
C HIS A 377 -4.81 17.90 -8.68
N ILE A 378 -3.86 18.80 -8.43
CA ILE A 378 -3.36 19.13 -7.09
C ILE A 378 -3.55 20.63 -6.85
N HIS A 379 -3.84 21.02 -5.61
CA HIS A 379 -4.13 22.41 -5.29
C HIS A 379 -2.90 23.29 -5.56
N ARG A 380 -3.13 24.53 -6.00
CA ARG A 380 -2.05 25.46 -6.34
C ARG A 380 -1.06 25.66 -5.18
N ASP A 381 -1.57 25.79 -3.97
CA ASP A 381 -0.74 26.06 -2.78
C ASP A 381 0.21 24.91 -2.47
N PHE A 382 -0.06 23.67 -2.93
CA PHE A 382 0.90 22.58 -2.84
C PHE A 382 2.22 22.92 -3.55
N PHE A 383 2.15 23.55 -4.73
CA PHE A 383 3.31 23.89 -5.55
C PHE A 383 3.99 25.21 -5.16
N GLU A 384 3.36 26.00 -4.28
CA GLU A 384 3.79 27.36 -3.95
C GLU A 384 4.11 27.53 -2.47
N SER A 385 3.84 26.52 -1.65
CA SER A 385 4.08 26.53 -0.22
C SER A 385 5.46 25.98 0.11
N ASP A 386 6.21 26.72 0.92
CA ASP A 386 7.48 26.27 1.52
C ASP A 386 7.26 25.17 2.59
N GLU A 387 6.00 24.86 2.95
CA GLU A 387 5.63 23.77 3.88
C GLU A 387 5.49 22.41 3.19
N VAL A 388 5.63 22.35 1.87
CA VAL A 388 5.62 21.10 1.10
C VAL A 388 7.05 20.63 0.91
N ASP A 389 7.34 19.49 1.51
CA ASP A 389 8.63 18.81 1.58
C ASP A 389 8.92 17.93 0.35
N ILE A 390 8.12 18.08 -0.71
CA ILE A 390 8.28 17.35 -1.96
C ILE A 390 8.47 18.31 -3.12
N ASP A 391 9.55 18.09 -3.88
CA ASP A 391 9.87 18.83 -5.09
C ASP A 391 9.14 18.23 -6.31
N ILE A 392 7.97 18.78 -6.64
CA ILE A 392 7.20 18.43 -7.84
C ILE A 392 6.81 19.72 -8.56
N GLU A 393 7.19 19.84 -9.83
CA GLU A 393 6.73 20.95 -10.67
C GLU A 393 5.41 20.62 -11.41
N PRO A 394 4.59 21.64 -11.72
CA PRO A 394 3.39 21.44 -12.54
C PRO A 394 3.72 20.87 -13.92
N GLY A 395 3.08 19.75 -14.24
CA GLY A 395 3.29 19.02 -15.49
C GLY A 395 4.30 17.89 -15.38
N GLU A 396 4.96 17.71 -14.23
CA GLU A 396 5.78 16.54 -13.95
C GLU A 396 4.93 15.31 -13.62
N TYR A 397 5.55 14.15 -13.78
CA TYR A 397 4.96 12.88 -13.39
C TYR A 397 5.22 12.59 -11.92
N ILE A 398 4.16 12.16 -11.26
CA ILE A 398 4.17 11.65 -9.90
C ILE A 398 3.76 10.19 -9.92
N GLU A 399 4.25 9.42 -8.96
CA GLU A 399 3.74 8.10 -8.62
C GLU A 399 2.73 8.26 -7.49
N ALA A 400 1.49 7.83 -7.70
CA ALA A 400 0.45 7.73 -6.68
C ALA A 400 0.35 6.28 -6.21
N ILE A 401 0.40 6.08 -4.90
CA ILE A 401 0.50 4.78 -4.23
C ILE A 401 -0.66 4.63 -3.27
N ASN A 402 -1.41 3.53 -3.36
CA ASN A 402 -2.42 3.19 -2.38
C ASN A 402 -1.74 2.63 -1.11
N ARG A 403 -2.07 3.22 0.04
CA ARG A 403 -1.48 2.91 1.35
C ARG A 403 -1.91 1.58 1.96
N THR A 404 -2.90 0.91 1.38
CA THR A 404 -3.49 -0.32 1.93
C THR A 404 -3.09 -1.56 1.14
N ASN A 405 -2.82 -1.42 -0.16
CA ASN A 405 -2.55 -2.56 -1.04
C ASN A 405 -1.29 -2.38 -1.90
N GLY A 406 -0.57 -1.26 -1.74
CA GLY A 406 0.64 -0.94 -2.49
C GLY A 406 0.45 -0.78 -4.00
N ARG A 407 -0.79 -0.63 -4.50
CA ARG A 407 -1.06 -0.37 -5.92
C ARG A 407 -0.52 0.99 -6.32
N ARG A 408 0.08 1.06 -7.51
CA ARG A 408 0.73 2.28 -7.98
C ARG A 408 0.27 2.66 -9.37
N ILE A 409 0.24 3.97 -9.62
CA ILE A 409 -0.02 4.53 -10.94
C ILE A 409 0.82 5.79 -11.14
N GLN A 410 1.32 6.00 -12.35
CA GLN A 410 2.03 7.22 -12.71
C GLN A 410 1.05 8.21 -13.34
N LEU A 411 0.99 9.43 -12.82
CA LEU A 411 0.07 10.48 -13.25
C LEU A 411 0.82 11.80 -13.39
N ARG A 412 0.37 12.66 -14.31
CA ARG A 412 0.89 13.99 -14.50
C ARG A 412 0.17 14.98 -13.59
N ALA A 413 0.92 15.66 -12.73
CA ALA A 413 0.37 16.63 -11.79
C ALA A 413 0.01 17.95 -12.48
N LYS A 414 -1.27 18.35 -12.47
CA LYS A 414 -1.71 19.67 -12.94
C LYS A 414 -2.19 20.55 -11.81
N LYS A 415 -1.83 21.83 -11.89
CA LYS A 415 -2.31 22.89 -10.99
C LYS A 415 -3.82 23.08 -11.12
N TYR A 416 -4.49 23.13 -9.98
CA TYR A 416 -5.93 23.38 -9.91
C TYR A 416 -6.29 24.35 -8.77
N VAL A 417 -7.33 25.16 -8.98
CA VAL A 417 -7.77 26.18 -8.02
C VAL A 417 -9.29 26.12 -7.86
N GLN A 418 -9.76 25.72 -6.68
CA GLN A 418 -11.18 25.80 -6.31
C GLN A 418 -11.32 25.96 -4.78
N ARG A 419 -12.32 26.73 -4.34
CA ARG A 419 -12.50 27.14 -2.93
C ARG A 419 -12.70 26.01 -1.89
N GLN A 420 -12.95 24.78 -2.32
CA GLN A 420 -13.23 23.63 -1.45
C GLN A 420 -12.18 22.52 -1.62
N PHE A 421 -10.97 22.90 -2.03
CA PHE A 421 -9.88 21.98 -2.35
C PHE A 421 -8.65 22.49 -1.62
N ASP A 422 -8.11 21.70 -0.71
CA ASP A 422 -6.99 22.07 0.16
C ASP A 422 -5.65 21.61 -0.42
N LYS A 423 -4.54 22.10 0.14
CA LYS A 423 -3.16 21.75 -0.26
C LYS A 423 -2.85 20.26 -0.16
N ASP A 424 -3.52 19.53 0.72
CA ASP A 424 -3.35 18.10 0.94
C ASP A 424 -4.40 17.24 0.20
N ASP A 425 -5.23 17.84 -0.65
CA ASP A 425 -6.18 17.10 -1.50
C ASP A 425 -5.60 16.83 -2.91
N ILE A 426 -5.91 15.65 -3.47
CA ILE A 426 -5.64 15.27 -4.85
C ILE A 426 -6.95 14.87 -5.53
N ARG A 427 -7.20 15.35 -6.76
CA ARG A 427 -8.34 14.86 -7.56
C ARG A 427 -7.89 13.85 -8.57
N LEU A 428 -8.58 12.72 -8.54
CA LEU A 428 -8.42 11.61 -9.45
C LEU A 428 -9.72 11.41 -10.24
N HIS A 429 -9.58 11.01 -11.51
CA HIS A 429 -10.70 10.50 -12.28
C HIS A 429 -11.22 9.21 -11.64
N ASN A 430 -12.53 8.90 -11.78
CA ASN A 430 -13.11 7.71 -11.14
C ASN A 430 -12.41 6.41 -11.59
N ASP A 431 -12.04 6.32 -12.87
CA ASP A 431 -11.36 5.14 -13.40
C ASP A 431 -9.95 4.96 -12.80
N ILE A 432 -9.26 6.07 -12.52
CA ILE A 432 -7.93 6.07 -11.91
C ILE A 432 -8.02 5.72 -10.43
N ALA A 433 -9.00 6.29 -9.72
CA ALA A 433 -9.30 5.93 -8.34
C ALA A 433 -9.65 4.44 -8.24
N ALA A 434 -10.42 3.90 -9.19
CA ALA A 434 -10.79 2.50 -9.20
C ALA A 434 -9.62 1.56 -9.57
N LEU A 435 -8.73 1.96 -10.48
CA LEU A 435 -7.49 1.23 -10.76
C LEU A 435 -6.61 1.10 -9.51
N LEU A 436 -6.49 2.19 -8.75
CA LEU A 436 -5.82 2.22 -7.44
C LEU A 436 -6.61 1.54 -6.33
N ASP A 437 -7.90 1.23 -6.51
CA ASP A 437 -8.81 0.75 -5.45
C ASP A 437 -8.86 1.69 -4.25
N VAL A 438 -9.01 2.98 -4.56
CA VAL A 438 -9.31 4.06 -3.61
C VAL A 438 -10.66 4.66 -3.94
N SER A 439 -11.37 5.10 -2.91
CA SER A 439 -12.67 5.74 -3.04
C SER A 439 -12.56 7.22 -2.65
N PRO A 440 -13.11 8.15 -3.44
CA PRO A 440 -13.12 9.56 -3.03
C PRO A 440 -13.81 9.75 -1.69
N VAL A 441 -13.37 10.74 -0.89
CA VAL A 441 -13.96 11.04 0.44
C VAL A 441 -15.49 11.18 0.40
N ASP A 442 -16.02 11.75 -0.69
CA ASP A 442 -17.46 11.98 -0.86
C ASP A 442 -18.27 10.67 -1.05
N VAL A 443 -17.58 9.55 -1.23
CA VAL A 443 -18.14 8.20 -1.45
C VAL A 443 -17.81 7.29 -0.27
N ASP A 444 -16.54 7.20 0.13
CA ASP A 444 -16.10 6.44 1.30
C ASP A 444 -14.83 7.09 1.89
N ALA A 445 -14.96 7.60 3.12
CA ALA A 445 -13.87 8.29 3.81
C ALA A 445 -12.72 7.37 4.23
N THR A 446 -12.97 6.07 4.43
CA THR A 446 -11.97 5.13 4.96
C THR A 446 -10.91 4.73 3.94
N ARG A 447 -11.24 4.77 2.63
CA ARG A 447 -10.35 4.40 1.52
C ARG A 447 -9.93 5.59 0.67
N SER A 448 -9.81 6.76 1.30
CA SER A 448 -9.71 8.03 0.60
C SER A 448 -8.32 8.66 0.59
N THR A 449 -7.26 7.89 0.85
CA THR A 449 -5.90 8.45 0.88
C THR A 449 -4.93 7.73 -0.05
N VAL A 450 -3.98 8.47 -0.62
CA VAL A 450 -2.88 7.98 -1.45
C VAL A 450 -1.58 8.66 -1.04
N LYS A 451 -0.44 7.98 -1.15
CA LYS A 451 0.88 8.61 -1.08
C LYS A 451 1.29 9.07 -2.46
N ILE A 452 1.82 10.28 -2.58
CA ILE A 452 2.42 10.77 -3.82
C ILE A 452 3.94 10.90 -3.67
N ARG A 453 4.66 10.63 -4.75
CA ARG A 453 6.13 10.73 -4.84
C ARG A 453 6.53 11.24 -6.23
N PRO A 454 7.57 12.09 -6.38
CA PRO A 454 8.07 12.50 -7.69
C PRO A 454 8.70 11.31 -8.42
N THR A 455 8.44 11.17 -9.73
CA THR A 455 9.08 10.12 -10.55
C THR A 455 10.46 10.53 -11.10
N SER A 456 10.75 11.83 -11.11
CA SER A 456 11.89 12.48 -11.78
C SER A 456 13.28 12.21 -11.19
N ALA A 457 13.42 11.34 -10.19
CA ALA A 457 14.72 10.92 -9.66
C ALA A 457 15.47 9.89 -10.55
N LEU A 458 14.85 9.40 -11.64
CA LEU A 458 15.48 8.48 -12.60
C LEU A 458 16.03 9.25 -13.81
N GLU A 459 17.34 9.15 -14.02
CA GLU A 459 18.16 9.85 -15.01
C GLU A 459 17.56 9.88 -16.44
N SER A 460 16.84 10.95 -16.79
CA SER A 460 16.38 11.13 -18.17
C SER A 460 17.52 11.63 -19.07
N ASN A 461 17.92 10.82 -20.06
CA ASN A 461 18.96 11.18 -21.03
C ASN A 461 18.39 12.16 -22.10
N PRO A 462 18.83 13.43 -22.13
CA PRO A 462 18.20 14.48 -22.95
C PRO A 462 18.26 14.23 -24.48
N GLU A 463 19.23 13.46 -24.98
CA GLU A 463 19.32 13.15 -26.41
C GLU A 463 18.27 12.12 -26.87
N ARG A 464 17.87 11.19 -25.99
CA ARG A 464 16.78 10.23 -26.28
C ARG A 464 15.44 10.96 -26.38
N THR A 465 15.23 11.99 -25.57
CA THR A 465 13.98 12.77 -25.50
C THR A 465 13.67 13.51 -26.81
N LEU A 466 14.67 14.11 -27.46
CA LEU A 466 14.45 14.87 -28.71
C LEU A 466 14.07 13.98 -29.90
N ARG A 467 14.77 12.85 -30.09
CA ARG A 467 14.42 11.90 -31.17
C ARG A 467 13.09 11.22 -30.91
N ARG A 468 12.80 10.87 -29.66
CA ARG A 468 11.52 10.30 -29.23
C ARG A 468 10.38 11.27 -29.55
N ARG A 469 10.46 12.54 -29.11
CA ARG A 469 9.48 13.60 -29.41
C ARG A 469 9.21 13.76 -30.90
N PHE A 470 10.26 13.84 -31.73
CA PHE A 470 10.08 13.98 -33.18
C PHE A 470 9.41 12.74 -33.82
N THR A 471 9.74 11.53 -33.37
CA THR A 471 9.10 10.31 -33.87
C THR A 471 7.67 10.13 -33.37
N GLU A 472 7.37 10.58 -32.15
CA GLU A 472 6.03 10.58 -31.57
C GLU A 472 5.13 11.58 -32.29
N GLU A 473 5.61 12.80 -32.53
CA GLU A 473 4.84 13.86 -33.23
C GLU A 473 4.48 13.45 -34.67
N LEU A 474 5.41 12.82 -35.39
CA LEU A 474 5.12 12.25 -36.70
C LEU A 474 4.15 11.06 -36.62
N GLY A 475 4.34 10.16 -35.65
CA GLY A 475 3.45 9.02 -35.42
C GLY A 475 2.01 9.47 -35.14
N GLU A 476 1.83 10.42 -34.23
CA GLU A 476 0.54 10.98 -33.82
C GLU A 476 -0.16 11.64 -35.02
N ARG A 477 0.60 12.33 -35.87
CA ARG A 477 0.03 13.02 -37.03
C ARG A 477 -0.49 12.06 -38.11
N PHE A 478 0.15 10.91 -38.32
CA PHE A 478 -0.18 9.98 -39.40
C PHE A 478 -1.02 8.78 -38.96
N VAL A 479 -0.72 8.20 -37.80
CA VAL A 479 -1.37 7.00 -37.27
C VAL A 479 -2.34 7.37 -36.15
N ASP A 480 -1.97 8.35 -35.31
CA ASP A 480 -2.68 8.66 -34.05
C ASP A 480 -2.65 7.46 -33.09
N TYR A 481 -2.98 7.66 -31.81
CA TYR A 481 -3.10 6.54 -30.86
C TYR A 481 -4.04 6.87 -29.72
N ASN A 482 -4.69 5.83 -29.22
CA ASN A 482 -5.30 5.85 -27.90
C ASN A 482 -4.33 5.26 -26.88
N ALA A 483 -4.38 5.78 -25.67
CA ALA A 483 -3.63 5.32 -24.51
C ALA A 483 -4.58 5.14 -23.34
N MET A 484 -4.38 4.07 -22.58
CA MET A 484 -5.22 3.72 -21.44
C MET A 484 -4.33 3.17 -20.32
N HIS A 485 -4.63 3.53 -19.07
CA HIS A 485 -4.06 2.85 -17.93
C HIS A 485 -4.80 1.54 -17.67
N VAL A 486 -4.06 0.47 -17.51
CA VAL A 486 -4.61 -0.87 -17.27
C VAL A 486 -3.82 -1.56 -16.16
N ARG A 487 -4.50 -2.42 -15.41
CA ARG A 487 -3.91 -3.14 -14.27
C ARG A 487 -3.04 -4.29 -14.76
N VAL A 488 -1.82 -4.38 -14.26
CA VAL A 488 -0.89 -5.47 -14.55
C VAL A 488 -1.30 -6.73 -13.78
N LEU A 489 -1.52 -7.81 -14.50
CA LEU A 489 -1.72 -9.16 -13.99
C LEU A 489 -0.53 -10.07 -14.32
N PRO A 490 -0.35 -11.18 -13.58
CA PRO A 490 0.67 -12.17 -13.89
C PRO A 490 0.48 -12.73 -15.30
N GLY A 491 1.52 -12.62 -16.13
CA GLY A 491 1.53 -13.24 -17.46
C GLY A 491 1.55 -14.76 -17.43
N TYR A 492 1.21 -15.36 -18.56
CA TYR A 492 1.22 -16.81 -18.73
C TYR A 492 2.63 -17.33 -18.92
N GLU A 493 2.98 -18.45 -18.28
CA GLU A 493 4.28 -19.11 -18.43
C GLU A 493 4.66 -19.38 -19.90
N GLN A 494 3.67 -19.73 -20.74
CA GLN A 494 3.91 -20.00 -22.16
C GLN A 494 4.32 -18.76 -22.97
N ASP A 495 4.08 -17.56 -22.45
CA ASP A 495 4.42 -16.30 -23.10
C ASP A 495 5.79 -15.76 -22.62
N GLU A 496 6.38 -16.36 -21.57
CA GLU A 496 7.70 -16.00 -21.06
C GLU A 496 8.79 -16.07 -22.14
N ARG A 497 9.63 -15.03 -22.22
CA ARG A 497 10.70 -14.86 -23.21
C ARG A 497 10.23 -14.80 -24.67
N ARG A 498 8.91 -14.71 -24.93
CA ARG A 498 8.35 -14.65 -26.30
C ARG A 498 8.00 -13.24 -26.74
N ASN A 499 8.15 -12.24 -25.86
CA ASN A 499 7.74 -10.86 -26.12
C ASN A 499 6.26 -10.75 -26.50
N ILE A 500 5.42 -11.45 -25.74
CA ILE A 500 3.96 -11.50 -25.89
C ILE A 500 3.33 -11.01 -24.60
N VAL A 501 2.36 -10.12 -24.72
CA VAL A 501 1.47 -9.70 -23.64
C VAL A 501 0.03 -9.89 -24.07
N ARG A 502 -0.86 -10.08 -23.11
CA ARG A 502 -2.28 -10.27 -23.40
C ARG A 502 -3.13 -9.18 -22.79
N LEU A 503 -4.01 -8.61 -23.60
CA LEU A 503 -4.92 -7.54 -23.23
C LEU A 503 -6.35 -8.03 -23.39
N ASP A 504 -7.24 -7.55 -22.52
CA ASP A 504 -8.67 -7.80 -22.68
C ASP A 504 -9.20 -7.32 -24.04
N ARG A 505 -10.20 -8.02 -24.57
CA ARG A 505 -10.76 -7.70 -25.89
C ARG A 505 -11.31 -6.28 -25.94
N THR A 506 -11.97 -5.83 -24.88
CA THR A 506 -12.48 -4.45 -24.75
C THR A 506 -11.36 -3.42 -24.82
N VAL A 507 -10.23 -3.69 -24.17
CA VAL A 507 -9.05 -2.80 -24.19
C VAL A 507 -8.43 -2.77 -25.59
N ILE A 508 -8.29 -3.94 -26.24
CA ILE A 508 -7.79 -4.04 -27.63
C ILE A 508 -8.65 -3.20 -28.56
N GLU A 509 -9.98 -3.27 -28.43
CA GLU A 509 -10.94 -2.51 -29.22
C GLU A 509 -10.85 -1.00 -28.95
N GLN A 510 -10.84 -0.58 -27.68
CA GLN A 510 -10.72 0.83 -27.30
C GLN A 510 -9.40 1.47 -27.74
N LEU A 511 -8.31 0.70 -27.74
CA LEU A 511 -7.00 1.15 -28.21
C LEU A 511 -6.87 1.12 -29.75
N GLY A 512 -7.87 0.60 -30.48
CA GLY A 512 -7.85 0.50 -31.93
C GLY A 512 -6.75 -0.45 -32.46
N ILE A 513 -6.46 -1.52 -31.71
CA ILE A 513 -5.38 -2.48 -32.02
C ILE A 513 -5.97 -3.72 -32.71
N ASP A 514 -5.31 -4.21 -33.76
CA ASP A 514 -5.68 -5.51 -34.34
C ASP A 514 -5.01 -6.65 -33.55
N PRO A 515 -5.69 -7.78 -33.26
CA PRO A 515 -5.07 -8.91 -32.59
C PRO A 515 -3.77 -9.37 -33.29
N GLY A 516 -2.67 -9.41 -32.53
CA GLY A 516 -1.34 -9.76 -33.05
C GLY A 516 -0.46 -8.57 -33.47
N ASP A 517 -0.98 -7.34 -33.41
CA ASP A 517 -0.17 -6.12 -33.51
C ASP A 517 0.69 -5.90 -32.25
N ARG A 518 1.50 -4.85 -32.26
CA ARG A 518 2.38 -4.50 -31.15
C ARG A 518 1.82 -3.37 -30.30
N VAL A 519 2.09 -3.45 -29.01
CA VAL A 519 1.78 -2.43 -28.01
C VAL A 519 3.06 -1.92 -27.37
N VAL A 520 2.99 -0.68 -26.92
CA VAL A 520 4.01 -0.05 -26.07
C VAL A 520 3.40 0.04 -24.68
N LEU A 521 4.09 -0.58 -23.72
CA LEU A 521 3.79 -0.53 -22.29
C LEU A 521 4.75 0.47 -21.67
N THR A 522 4.26 1.44 -20.91
CA THR A 522 5.08 2.51 -20.30
C THR A 522 4.92 2.51 -18.79
N TRP A 523 6.05 2.57 -18.08
CA TRP A 523 6.14 2.71 -16.62
C TRP A 523 7.41 3.47 -16.27
N ARG A 524 7.32 4.51 -15.41
CA ARG A 524 8.47 5.31 -14.92
C ARG A 524 9.38 5.80 -16.05
N ASP A 525 8.79 6.37 -17.10
CA ASP A 525 9.48 6.85 -18.31
C ASP A 525 10.18 5.79 -19.17
N GLU A 526 10.21 4.54 -18.71
CA GLU A 526 10.67 3.40 -19.48
C GLU A 526 9.52 2.79 -20.28
N SER A 527 9.86 2.19 -21.43
CA SER A 527 8.87 1.62 -22.31
C SER A 527 9.35 0.32 -22.92
N VAL A 528 8.51 -0.72 -22.89
CA VAL A 528 8.75 -1.99 -23.55
C VAL A 528 7.73 -2.19 -24.67
N THR A 529 8.17 -2.79 -25.78
CA THR A 529 7.31 -3.08 -26.92
C THR A 529 7.11 -4.57 -27.06
N ALA A 530 5.84 -5.01 -26.99
CA ALA A 530 5.46 -6.42 -27.03
C ALA A 530 4.34 -6.70 -28.03
N LYS A 531 4.24 -7.96 -28.47
CA LYS A 531 3.13 -8.42 -29.30
C LYS A 531 1.89 -8.58 -28.42
N CYS A 532 0.78 -7.97 -28.83
CA CYS A 532 -0.51 -8.07 -28.15
C CYS A 532 -1.32 -9.23 -28.70
N LEU A 533 -1.83 -10.09 -27.83
CA LEU A 533 -2.82 -11.13 -28.14
C LEU A 533 -4.01 -11.03 -27.18
N PRO A 534 -5.20 -11.54 -27.55
CA PRO A 534 -6.28 -11.67 -26.58
C PRO A 534 -5.95 -12.71 -25.49
N PRO A 535 -6.68 -12.71 -24.36
CA PRO A 535 -6.53 -13.71 -23.31
C PRO A 535 -6.86 -15.11 -23.85
N LEU A 536 -6.42 -16.16 -23.14
CA LEU A 536 -6.69 -17.54 -23.56
C LEU A 536 -8.14 -17.92 -23.26
N ASP A 537 -8.77 -18.71 -24.14
CA ASP A 537 -10.17 -19.15 -23.96
C ASP A 537 -10.42 -19.93 -22.65
N ARG A 538 -9.37 -20.47 -22.01
CA ARG A 538 -9.47 -21.13 -20.69
C ARG A 538 -9.90 -20.16 -19.58
N ASP A 539 -9.66 -18.88 -19.76
CA ASP A 539 -9.97 -17.85 -18.77
C ASP A 539 -11.41 -17.34 -18.90
N GLU A 540 -12.15 -17.65 -19.98
CA GLU A 540 -13.60 -17.41 -20.05
C GLU A 540 -14.36 -18.18 -18.93
N ARG A 541 -13.74 -19.17 -18.27
CA ARG A 541 -14.35 -20.09 -17.29
C ARG A 541 -13.85 -20.03 -15.83
N ILE A 542 -12.96 -19.10 -15.46
CA ILE A 542 -12.55 -19.01 -14.05
C ILE A 542 -13.68 -18.31 -13.27
N VAL A 543 -14.58 -19.13 -12.74
CA VAL A 543 -15.50 -18.82 -11.64
C VAL A 543 -14.83 -19.38 -10.40
N THR A 544 -14.41 -18.53 -9.48
CA THR A 544 -13.99 -18.99 -8.15
C THR A 544 -15.23 -19.48 -7.40
N PRO A 545 -15.23 -20.69 -6.83
CA PRO A 545 -16.29 -21.11 -5.91
C PRO A 545 -16.26 -20.20 -4.68
N ALA A 546 -17.44 -19.85 -4.18
CA ALA A 546 -17.59 -19.34 -2.84
C ALA A 546 -17.22 -20.47 -1.87
N ASP A 547 -16.06 -20.37 -1.21
CA ASP A 547 -15.75 -20.91 0.13
C ASP A 547 -14.23 -20.81 0.38
N GLY A 548 -13.84 -20.15 1.48
CA GLY A 548 -12.56 -20.38 2.16
C GLY A 548 -11.45 -19.34 1.95
N ASP A 549 -11.19 -18.58 3.02
CA ASP A 549 -9.91 -18.02 3.49
C ASP A 549 -8.73 -17.90 2.49
N ASP A 550 -8.47 -16.66 2.07
CA ASP A 550 -7.12 -16.20 1.65
C ASP A 550 -7.07 -14.66 1.75
N HIS A 551 -6.20 -14.13 2.62
CA HIS A 551 -5.88 -12.70 2.75
C HIS A 551 -4.69 -12.29 1.88
N LEU A 552 -4.59 -12.85 0.68
CA LEU A 552 -3.54 -12.55 -0.30
C LEU A 552 -4.20 -12.03 -1.56
N LEU A 553 -3.60 -10.99 -2.17
CA LEU A 553 -3.91 -10.40 -3.48
C LEU A 553 -4.99 -11.17 -4.25
N ARG A 554 -6.24 -10.81 -3.96
CA ARG A 554 -7.43 -11.40 -4.57
C ARG A 554 -7.21 -11.31 -6.08
N ILE A 555 -7.02 -12.45 -6.73
CA ILE A 555 -7.21 -12.55 -8.18
C ILE A 555 -8.68 -12.22 -8.39
N VAL A 556 -8.90 -10.95 -8.66
CA VAL A 556 -10.04 -10.27 -9.26
C VAL A 556 -11.31 -11.13 -9.22
N ASP A 557 -12.13 -10.86 -8.21
CA ASP A 557 -13.56 -11.15 -8.30
C ASP A 557 -14.02 -10.53 -9.63
N ARG A 558 -14.52 -11.34 -10.57
CA ARG A 558 -14.82 -10.94 -11.96
C ARG A 558 -15.88 -9.84 -12.12
N ASN A 559 -16.35 -9.31 -10.99
CA ASN A 559 -17.16 -8.11 -10.89
C ASN A 559 -16.32 -6.81 -10.88
N ASP A 560 -14.99 -6.88 -10.76
CA ASP A 560 -14.07 -5.77 -11.03
C ASP A 560 -14.08 -5.52 -12.54
N THR A 561 -14.75 -4.45 -12.96
CA THR A 561 -14.91 -4.04 -14.37
C THR A 561 -13.68 -3.31 -14.91
N HIS A 562 -12.50 -3.52 -14.31
CA HIS A 562 -11.30 -2.77 -14.62
C HIS A 562 -10.58 -3.36 -15.84
N PRO A 563 -9.92 -2.52 -16.67
CA PRO A 563 -9.15 -2.98 -17.81
C PRO A 563 -7.83 -3.64 -17.35
N GLU A 564 -7.52 -4.83 -17.89
CA GLU A 564 -6.38 -5.63 -17.44
C GLU A 564 -5.37 -5.98 -18.56
N VAL A 565 -4.12 -6.20 -18.15
CA VAL A 565 -3.04 -6.71 -19.01
C VAL A 565 -2.25 -7.83 -18.32
N PHE A 566 -2.13 -8.97 -18.98
CA PHE A 566 -1.29 -10.07 -18.54
C PHE A 566 0.12 -9.89 -19.12
N ILE A 567 1.08 -9.55 -18.26
CA ILE A 567 2.48 -9.30 -18.66
C ILE A 567 3.37 -10.37 -18.02
N PRO A 568 4.13 -11.15 -18.82
CA PRO A 568 5.09 -12.12 -18.28
C PRO A 568 6.19 -11.45 -17.46
N SER A 569 6.77 -12.15 -16.50
CA SER A 569 7.85 -11.65 -15.64
C SER A 569 9.01 -11.12 -16.48
N THR A 570 9.37 -11.82 -17.57
CA THR A 570 10.46 -11.39 -18.47
C THR A 570 10.24 -10.06 -19.18
N GLU A 571 8.99 -9.63 -19.37
CA GLU A 571 8.67 -8.31 -19.93
C GLU A 571 8.51 -7.25 -18.83
N ARG A 572 7.99 -7.64 -17.65
CA ARG A 572 7.92 -6.76 -16.47
C ARG A 572 9.31 -6.31 -15.99
N ASP A 573 10.28 -7.22 -15.98
CA ASP A 573 11.67 -6.98 -15.53
C ASP A 573 12.43 -5.98 -16.40
N LYS A 574 11.97 -5.71 -17.63
CA LYS A 574 12.65 -4.76 -18.52
C LYS A 574 12.33 -3.31 -18.23
N VAL A 575 11.30 -3.08 -17.41
CA VAL A 575 10.70 -1.78 -17.12
C VAL A 575 10.30 -1.70 -15.65
N ASP A 576 10.87 -2.55 -14.79
CA ASP A 576 10.63 -2.61 -13.34
C ASP A 576 9.16 -2.52 -12.90
N MET A 577 8.27 -3.16 -13.66
CA MET A 577 6.85 -3.23 -13.37
C MET A 577 6.55 -4.38 -12.38
N SER A 578 5.66 -4.15 -11.44
CA SER A 578 5.10 -5.18 -10.55
C SER A 578 3.64 -5.48 -10.91
N VAL A 579 3.15 -6.62 -10.44
CA VAL A 579 1.72 -6.95 -10.55
C VAL A 579 0.91 -5.98 -9.68
N ASN A 580 -0.29 -5.64 -10.16
CA ASN A 580 -1.18 -4.61 -9.66
C ASN A 580 -0.74 -3.15 -9.88
N ASP A 581 0.45 -2.91 -10.44
CA ASP A 581 0.74 -1.59 -11.00
C ASP A 581 -0.22 -1.28 -12.14
N SER A 582 -0.52 0.01 -12.33
CA SER A 582 -1.32 0.49 -13.44
C SER A 582 -0.41 1.13 -14.48
N VAL A 583 -0.27 0.46 -15.61
CA VAL A 583 0.67 0.84 -16.66
C VAL A 583 -0.06 1.48 -17.84
N GLU A 584 0.58 2.46 -18.47
CA GLU A 584 0.02 3.07 -19.68
C GLU A 584 0.28 2.13 -20.87
N VAL A 585 -0.80 1.78 -21.56
CA VAL A 585 -0.76 0.92 -22.75
C VAL A 585 -1.28 1.68 -23.94
N ARG A 586 -0.49 1.66 -25.01
CA ARG A 586 -0.85 2.27 -26.28
C ARG A 586 -0.38 1.42 -27.46
N ARG A 587 -0.94 1.71 -28.63
CA ARG A 587 -0.51 1.08 -29.88
C ARG A 587 0.92 1.50 -30.26
N ASP A 588 1.70 0.56 -30.80
CA ASP A 588 2.99 0.88 -31.41
C ASP A 588 2.79 1.54 -32.79
N MET A 589 2.78 2.87 -32.79
CA MET A 589 2.66 3.67 -34.02
C MET A 589 3.74 3.36 -35.06
N LYS A 590 4.99 3.04 -34.64
CA LYS A 590 6.09 2.77 -35.57
C LYS A 590 5.85 1.46 -36.31
N TYR A 591 5.44 0.44 -35.57
CA TYR A 591 5.07 -0.85 -36.15
C TYR A 591 3.86 -0.71 -37.07
N THR A 592 2.81 -0.02 -36.63
CA THR A 592 1.59 0.20 -37.45
C THR A 592 1.87 0.97 -38.72
N PHE A 593 2.66 2.04 -38.64
CA PHE A 593 3.08 2.80 -39.81
C PHE A 593 3.84 1.90 -40.80
N GLY A 594 4.86 1.18 -40.31
CA GLY A 594 5.67 0.28 -41.14
C GLY A 594 4.85 -0.83 -41.80
N LYS A 595 3.99 -1.51 -41.03
CA LYS A 595 3.09 -2.57 -41.53
C LYS A 595 2.25 -2.07 -42.69
N ASN A 596 1.58 -0.93 -42.54
CA ASN A 596 0.66 -0.41 -43.56
C ASN A 596 1.38 0.18 -44.78
N VAL A 597 2.56 0.78 -44.60
CA VAL A 597 3.38 1.24 -45.72
C VAL A 597 3.89 0.06 -46.55
N VAL A 598 4.33 -1.03 -45.91
CA VAL A 598 4.81 -2.23 -46.61
C VAL A 598 3.68 -2.88 -47.41
N VAL A 599 2.50 -3.04 -46.82
CA VAL A 599 1.32 -3.58 -47.53
C VAL A 599 0.92 -2.69 -48.71
N SER A 600 1.07 -1.37 -48.57
CA SER A 600 0.67 -0.39 -49.59
C SER A 600 1.79 0.03 -50.55
N ILE A 601 2.99 -0.57 -50.48
CA ILE A 601 4.18 -0.06 -51.18
C ILE A 601 3.99 0.00 -52.70
N PHE A 602 3.33 -0.99 -53.29
CA PHE A 602 3.05 -1.02 -54.72
C PHE A 602 2.04 0.05 -55.13
N SER A 603 1.02 0.29 -54.31
CA SER A 603 0.04 1.37 -54.53
C SER A 603 0.71 2.74 -54.45
N ILE A 604 1.59 2.95 -53.46
CA ILE A 604 2.37 4.19 -53.30
C ILE A 604 3.28 4.40 -54.51
N LEU A 605 4.01 3.37 -54.95
CA LEU A 605 4.87 3.41 -56.14
C LEU A 605 4.07 3.70 -57.42
N ALA A 606 2.90 3.11 -57.59
CA ALA A 606 2.04 3.35 -58.75
C ALA A 606 1.59 4.82 -58.82
N VAL A 607 1.19 5.40 -57.68
CA VAL A 607 0.81 6.83 -57.62
C VAL A 607 2.01 7.72 -57.90
N LEU A 608 3.18 7.41 -57.34
CA LEU A 608 4.42 8.14 -57.60
C LEU A 608 4.79 8.17 -59.08
N VAL A 609 4.78 7.00 -59.74
CA VAL A 609 5.06 6.89 -61.17
C VAL A 609 4.02 7.66 -61.99
N GLY A 610 2.74 7.56 -61.64
CA GLY A 610 1.67 8.29 -62.31
C GLY A 610 1.82 9.81 -62.20
N ILE A 611 2.14 10.32 -61.00
CA ILE A 611 2.35 11.74 -60.77
C ILE A 611 3.61 12.23 -61.49
N GLN A 612 4.67 11.44 -61.51
CA GLN A 612 5.90 11.79 -62.23
C GLN A 612 5.67 11.80 -63.75
N GLN A 613 4.89 10.85 -64.29
CA GLN A 613 4.47 10.88 -65.69
C GLN A 613 3.63 12.12 -66.01
N LEU A 614 2.70 12.50 -65.13
CA LEU A 614 1.87 13.70 -65.31
C LEU A 614 2.71 14.98 -65.23
N ALA A 615 3.62 15.08 -64.26
CA ALA A 615 4.50 16.22 -64.07
C ALA A 615 5.48 16.39 -65.24
N THR A 616 6.04 15.30 -65.77
CA THR A 616 6.93 15.35 -66.95
C THR A 616 6.18 15.71 -68.23
N MET A 617 4.92 15.31 -68.38
CA MET A 617 4.07 15.78 -69.48
C MET A 617 3.73 17.26 -69.39
N GLN A 618 3.45 17.76 -68.19
CA GLN A 618 3.00 19.14 -67.98
C GLN A 618 4.15 20.15 -67.87
N PHE A 619 5.31 19.70 -67.40
CA PHE A 619 6.51 20.51 -67.23
C PHE A 619 7.74 19.79 -67.82
N PRO A 620 7.85 19.69 -69.16
CA PRO A 620 8.92 18.93 -69.82
C PRO A 620 10.34 19.47 -69.57
N ASN A 621 10.47 20.72 -69.11
CA ASN A 621 11.76 21.35 -68.78
C ASN A 621 12.04 21.41 -67.26
N ALA A 622 11.20 20.78 -66.43
CA ALA A 622 11.39 20.79 -64.99
C ALA A 622 12.71 20.11 -64.60
N THR A 623 13.44 20.72 -63.68
CA THR A 623 14.63 20.12 -63.08
C THR A 623 14.26 18.96 -62.17
N LEU A 624 15.22 18.07 -61.91
CA LEU A 624 15.02 16.92 -61.01
C LEU A 624 14.59 17.36 -59.60
N VAL A 625 15.03 18.54 -59.16
CA VAL A 625 14.62 19.16 -57.88
C VAL A 625 13.15 19.59 -57.90
N GLU A 626 12.66 20.16 -59.00
CA GLU A 626 11.25 20.54 -59.15
C GLU A 626 10.33 19.32 -59.22
N LEU A 627 10.74 18.27 -59.94
CA LEU A 627 10.05 16.98 -59.97
C LEU A 627 9.98 16.33 -58.58
N LEU A 628 11.09 16.37 -57.82
CA LEU A 628 11.11 15.93 -56.42
C LEU A 628 10.16 16.76 -55.55
N GLY A 629 10.11 18.08 -55.78
CA GLY A 629 9.21 19.02 -55.10
C GLY A 629 7.72 18.70 -55.27
N PHE A 630 7.30 18.10 -56.39
CA PHE A 630 5.93 17.60 -56.56
C PHE A 630 5.71 16.22 -55.94
N SER A 631 6.70 15.34 -56.03
CA SER A 631 6.57 13.96 -55.54
C SER A 631 6.47 13.86 -54.01
N ILE A 632 7.22 14.67 -53.25
CA ILE A 632 7.25 14.60 -51.78
C ILE A 632 5.88 14.93 -51.15
N PRO A 633 5.22 16.06 -51.48
CA PRO A 633 3.88 16.36 -50.97
C PRO A 633 2.86 15.30 -51.36
N SER A 634 2.94 14.77 -52.58
CA SER A 634 2.03 13.72 -53.04
C SER A 634 2.21 12.42 -52.26
N VAL A 635 3.44 12.02 -51.95
CA VAL A 635 3.71 10.86 -51.08
C VAL A 635 3.12 11.10 -49.69
N VAL A 636 3.26 12.30 -49.13
CA VAL A 636 2.68 12.66 -47.83
C VAL A 636 1.15 12.53 -47.86
N VAL A 637 0.49 13.03 -48.91
CA VAL A 637 -0.99 12.92 -49.05
C VAL A 637 -1.42 11.46 -49.21
N VAL A 638 -0.72 10.67 -50.00
CA VAL A 638 -1.02 9.24 -50.19
C VAL A 638 -0.82 8.47 -48.88
N LEU A 639 0.29 8.70 -48.18
CA LEU A 639 0.54 8.09 -46.87
C LEU A 639 -0.54 8.47 -45.87
N TYR A 640 -0.93 9.74 -45.83
CA TYR A 640 -2.03 10.21 -44.99
C TYR A 640 -3.36 9.52 -45.31
N ALA A 641 -3.69 9.36 -46.60
CA ALA A 641 -4.91 8.68 -47.03
C ALA A 641 -4.89 7.17 -46.72
N VAL A 642 -3.75 6.51 -46.91
CA VAL A 642 -3.57 5.08 -46.59
C VAL A 642 -3.73 4.83 -45.09
N LEU A 643 -3.21 5.73 -44.25
CA LEU A 643 -3.25 5.60 -42.79
C LEU A 643 -4.53 6.16 -42.18
N TRP A 644 -5.38 6.82 -42.97
CA TRP A 644 -6.64 7.41 -42.51
C TRP A 644 -7.55 6.39 -41.81
N THR A 645 -7.64 5.16 -42.33
CA THR A 645 -8.45 4.10 -41.73
C THR A 645 -7.91 3.65 -40.38
N GLU A 646 -6.59 3.62 -40.21
CA GLU A 646 -5.98 3.30 -38.92
C GLU A 646 -6.19 4.41 -37.91
N ARG A 647 -6.12 5.66 -38.36
CA ARG A 647 -6.46 6.83 -37.56
C ARG A 647 -7.91 6.78 -37.06
N GLN A 648 -8.83 6.34 -37.92
CA GLN A 648 -10.25 6.21 -37.56
C GLN A 648 -10.51 5.19 -36.44
N LYS A 649 -9.68 4.17 -36.29
CA LYS A 649 -9.80 3.21 -35.17
C LYS A 649 -9.56 3.86 -33.80
N CYS A 650 -8.89 5.00 -33.75
CA CYS A 650 -8.65 5.73 -32.50
C CYS A 650 -9.82 6.68 -32.14
N TYR A 651 -10.71 6.98 -33.10
CA TYR A 651 -11.93 7.77 -32.86
C TYR A 651 -13.11 6.84 -32.58
N VAL A 652 -13.05 6.08 -31.49
CA VAL A 652 -14.21 5.33 -31.00
C VAL A 652 -15.10 6.30 -30.22
N GLU A 653 -16.35 6.48 -30.65
CA GLU A 653 -17.41 7.22 -29.93
C GLU A 653 -17.95 6.44 -28.74
#